data_AF-A0A926SRE1-F1
#
_entry.id   AF-A0A926SRE1-F1
#
_cell.length_a   1.000
_cell.length_b   1.000
_cell.length_c   1.000
_cell.angle_alpha   90.00
_cell.angle_beta   90.00
_cell.angle_gamma   90.00
#
_symmetry.space_group_name_H-M   'P 1'
#
loop_
_entity.id
_entity.type
_entity.pdbx_description
1 polymer ?
#
loop_
_entity_poly.entity_id
_entity_poly.type
_entity_poly.pdbx_seq_one_letter_code
_entity_poly.pdbx_strand_id
1 'polypeptide(L)'
;MLSNFCRLIYQSVICFIISVFLLLVLNFPALAVPDDLSQLSFSDLPAINSSGSIDLDDGTRQWATGQTPDQFLRLGDIQSLLPQSLSINTISEALGQDLSGTSIENFAPLATQSVGSLLEAMPELGQFSMRDLPVLQSLFSEKASLNPGQLQEASLSQLLQDYPELSQLNLDDVDLSQFSIDSLPGADKLPISKLDGWEKTTLTEVPGLNKLPMGSFPGAPPLAGGGIMRVDFVHGPEESERTNTISGSDVMGFRVPCTIGNPDDCAYIELDDAENVGRTAQSPMEGVQWISGKYQEVEGGHGAYKWVNNGKEPTGRLPFGDTFKVVVWEPDETTDSVTTALFARYCDDWGCTPYFIGPIPFMTYHRDDPIFVGLITPEPPTTESSTPTRAKKGGGFPPMTQFDSSILGGGGGGDGRTCTVDPSKLDGATKAAIASVDPASREGAMDMVPYIMKACAEAGVTDSDQLAYIIATAQHETDHFRTMREYGDPMYDECGSGEGMVQVTWCGNKERVFRELGLPAYGGMSDRRLQQSDIAAQALCRGMKEGWYGQGRPIAECIGGGRVDYRCARQQVNGTDRWEEIGAAANRIKAGLVRSGGSGSDIGSGVICSTAAPGGGAGGSVPAGEANQRIMQSVQHMGSFSSASGPRSGREACAWAVNRVLSNAGIRPLGNNPNYVPSVESSLQNGRGQQVGQGQAQAGDIVIAKDQRHIGICMNNGCSQVRSNSSSGATFNWNSNGNFDGEYDRYGGATRYYRITQP
;
A
#
# COMPACT_ATOMS: atom_id res chain seq x y z
N MET A 1 78.88 0.73 -23.71
CA MET A 1 78.46 1.83 -22.81
C MET A 1 77.28 2.63 -23.35
N LEU A 2 77.26 3.06 -24.61
CA LEU A 2 76.14 3.83 -25.19
C LEU A 2 74.76 3.11 -25.19
N SER A 3 74.70 1.78 -25.35
CA SER A 3 73.45 1.02 -25.29
C SER A 3 72.80 1.00 -23.89
N ASN A 4 73.61 0.87 -22.83
CA ASN A 4 73.12 0.92 -21.45
C ASN A 4 72.72 2.35 -21.04
N PHE A 5 73.37 3.37 -21.60
CA PHE A 5 73.01 4.77 -21.37
C PHE A 5 71.68 5.15 -22.05
N CYS A 6 71.44 4.65 -23.27
CA CYS A 6 70.13 4.81 -23.93
C CYS A 6 69.01 4.07 -23.20
N ARG A 7 69.24 2.87 -22.65
CA ARG A 7 68.23 2.14 -21.86
C ARG A 7 67.90 2.84 -20.53
N LEU A 8 68.89 3.42 -19.85
CA LEU A 8 68.65 4.23 -18.66
C LEU A 8 67.87 5.50 -19.01
N ILE A 9 68.23 6.22 -20.07
CA ILE A 9 67.50 7.43 -20.48
C ILE A 9 66.07 7.08 -20.92
N TYR A 10 65.84 5.97 -21.62
CA TYR A 10 64.50 5.55 -22.03
C TYR A 10 63.63 5.14 -20.82
N GLN A 11 64.19 4.42 -19.84
CA GLN A 11 63.48 4.12 -18.59
C GLN A 11 63.27 5.35 -17.70
N SER A 12 64.22 6.29 -17.66
CA SER A 12 64.09 7.53 -16.92
C SER A 12 63.09 8.49 -17.56
N VAL A 13 63.01 8.55 -18.89
CA VAL A 13 62.00 9.36 -19.60
C VAL A 13 60.62 8.71 -19.49
N ILE A 14 60.50 7.38 -19.55
CA ILE A 14 59.22 6.70 -19.30
C ILE A 14 58.80 6.85 -17.83
N CYS A 15 59.70 6.70 -16.85
CA CYS A 15 59.38 6.98 -15.45
C CYS A 15 59.11 8.45 -15.20
N PHE A 16 59.74 9.39 -15.91
CA PHE A 16 59.47 10.82 -15.76
C PHE A 16 58.16 11.19 -16.44
N ILE A 17 57.82 10.62 -17.59
CA ILE A 17 56.51 10.79 -18.23
C ILE A 17 55.45 10.13 -17.37
N ILE A 18 55.64 8.91 -16.84
CA ILE A 18 54.69 8.27 -15.92
C ILE A 18 54.60 9.04 -14.60
N SER A 19 55.69 9.57 -14.06
CA SER A 19 55.67 10.35 -12.82
C SER A 19 55.10 11.74 -13.03
N VAL A 20 55.31 12.37 -14.19
CA VAL A 20 54.73 13.67 -14.57
C VAL A 20 53.27 13.49 -15.01
N PHE A 21 52.90 12.35 -15.60
CA PHE A 21 51.51 11.98 -15.87
C PHE A 21 50.81 11.61 -14.57
N LEU A 22 51.45 10.91 -13.62
CA LEU A 22 50.93 10.75 -12.25
C LEU A 22 50.91 12.09 -11.52
N LEU A 23 51.89 12.99 -11.65
CA LEU A 23 51.88 14.31 -11.00
C LEU A 23 50.94 15.33 -11.67
N LEU A 24 50.58 15.15 -12.94
CA LEU A 24 49.58 15.97 -13.67
C LEU A 24 48.17 15.38 -13.56
N VAL A 25 48.02 14.06 -13.43
CA VAL A 25 46.74 13.39 -13.15
C VAL A 25 46.42 13.40 -11.64
N LEU A 26 47.42 13.52 -10.75
CA LEU A 26 47.22 13.68 -9.30
C LEU A 26 47.30 15.13 -8.80
N ASN A 27 47.44 16.13 -9.69
CA ASN A 27 47.26 17.56 -9.35
C ASN A 27 46.05 18.19 -10.06
N PHE A 28 45.05 17.38 -10.42
CA PHE A 28 43.71 17.89 -10.24
C PHE A 28 43.53 18.08 -8.73
N PRO A 29 42.86 19.14 -8.24
CA PRO A 29 42.20 18.97 -6.96
C PRO A 29 41.36 17.72 -7.17
N ALA A 30 41.74 16.61 -6.54
CA ALA A 30 40.81 15.54 -6.31
C ALA A 30 39.62 16.28 -5.73
N LEU A 31 38.54 16.36 -6.50
CA LEU A 31 37.25 16.74 -5.94
C LEU A 31 37.03 15.62 -4.94
N ALA A 32 37.50 15.85 -3.72
CA ALA A 32 37.33 14.92 -2.66
C ALA A 32 35.82 14.82 -2.55
N VAL A 33 35.29 13.61 -2.72
CA VAL A 33 34.13 13.25 -1.89
C VAL A 33 34.52 13.76 -0.51
N PRO A 34 33.72 14.60 0.18
CA PRO A 34 34.10 15.03 1.51
C PRO A 34 34.57 13.80 2.26
N ASP A 35 35.83 13.78 2.74
CA ASP A 35 36.42 12.63 3.45
C ASP A 35 35.45 12.12 4.53
N ASP A 36 34.61 13.04 5.01
CA ASP A 36 33.43 12.95 5.84
C ASP A 36 32.41 11.83 5.49
N LEU A 37 32.06 11.58 4.21
CA LEU A 37 30.96 10.65 3.90
C LEU A 37 31.26 9.18 4.27
N SER A 38 32.52 8.78 4.20
CA SER A 38 32.96 7.46 4.67
C SER A 38 33.00 7.35 6.21
N GLN A 39 33.11 8.51 6.88
CA GLN A 39 33.23 8.64 8.32
C GLN A 39 31.86 8.83 9.01
N LEU A 40 30.82 9.20 8.26
CA LEU A 40 29.45 9.28 8.77
C LEU A 40 29.01 7.93 9.34
N SER A 41 28.47 7.95 10.55
CA SER A 41 27.75 6.83 11.15
C SER A 41 26.24 6.99 10.99
N PHE A 42 25.47 5.93 11.28
CA PHE A 42 24.00 6.05 11.28
C PHE A 42 23.49 7.01 12.35
N SER A 43 24.23 7.18 13.45
CA SER A 43 23.90 8.13 14.52
C SER A 43 24.17 9.60 14.14
N ASP A 44 24.99 9.85 13.11
CA ASP A 44 25.25 11.20 12.60
C ASP A 44 24.19 11.63 11.56
N LEU A 45 23.40 10.70 11.05
CA LEU A 45 22.32 11.01 10.12
C LEU A 45 21.23 11.81 10.83
N PRO A 46 20.66 12.84 10.17
CA PRO A 46 19.61 13.65 10.77
C PRO A 46 18.32 12.84 10.95
N ALA A 47 17.46 13.37 11.80
CA ALA A 47 16.18 12.74 12.09
C ALA A 47 15.22 12.76 10.89
N ILE A 48 14.41 11.71 10.77
CA ILE A 48 13.35 11.61 9.78
C ILE A 48 12.27 12.68 10.02
N ASN A 49 11.78 13.29 8.94
CA ASN A 49 10.82 14.39 9.03
C ASN A 49 9.35 13.95 9.03
N SER A 50 9.10 12.67 8.78
CA SER A 50 7.77 12.07 8.68
C SER A 50 7.66 10.86 9.60
N SER A 51 6.54 10.74 10.30
CA SER A 51 6.14 9.49 10.93
C SER A 51 5.51 8.56 9.91
N GLY A 52 5.60 7.26 10.16
CA GLY A 52 4.93 6.26 9.35
C GLY A 52 4.93 4.90 10.04
N SER A 53 4.20 3.98 9.42
CA SER A 53 4.16 2.60 9.85
C SER A 53 3.98 1.69 8.65
N ILE A 54 4.54 0.50 8.78
CA ILE A 54 4.27 -0.61 7.89
C ILE A 54 4.05 -1.85 8.74
N ASP A 55 2.93 -2.51 8.52
CA ASP A 55 2.75 -3.83 9.07
C ASP A 55 3.46 -4.84 8.14
N LEU A 56 4.16 -5.78 8.73
CA LEU A 56 4.83 -6.88 8.04
C LEU A 56 4.38 -8.20 8.67
N ASP A 57 4.67 -9.31 8.00
CA ASP A 57 4.32 -10.65 8.52
C ASP A 57 5.03 -10.94 9.86
N ASP A 58 6.16 -10.29 10.13
CA ASP A 58 6.93 -10.40 11.37
C ASP A 58 6.58 -9.35 12.44
N GLY A 59 5.58 -8.49 12.17
CA GLY A 59 5.05 -7.49 13.10
C GLY A 59 4.95 -6.09 12.49
N THR A 60 4.41 -5.15 13.28
CA THR A 60 4.32 -3.74 12.87
C THR A 60 5.64 -3.02 13.09
N ARG A 61 6.15 -2.36 12.05
CA ARG A 61 7.24 -1.38 12.14
C ARG A 61 6.64 0.02 12.15
N GLN A 62 7.15 0.85 13.05
CA GLN A 62 6.73 2.25 13.17
C GLN A 62 7.97 3.11 13.31
N TRP A 63 7.90 4.29 12.73
CA TRP A 63 8.86 5.35 12.97
C TRP A 63 8.10 6.66 13.20
N ALA A 64 8.72 7.54 13.98
CA ALA A 64 8.17 8.83 14.33
C ALA A 64 9.09 9.94 13.83
N THR A 65 8.50 11.05 13.38
CA THR A 65 9.23 12.28 13.14
C THR A 65 10.13 12.61 14.32
N GLY A 66 11.40 12.91 14.04
CA GLY A 66 12.41 13.18 15.07
C GLY A 66 13.29 11.98 15.43
N GLN A 67 12.98 10.77 14.96
CA GLN A 67 13.87 9.62 15.13
C GLN A 67 15.00 9.60 14.10
N THR A 68 16.20 9.21 14.53
CA THR A 68 17.35 8.98 13.64
C THR A 68 17.29 7.57 13.03
N PRO A 69 17.89 7.32 11.85
CA PRO A 69 17.80 6.03 11.17
C PRO A 69 18.28 4.82 11.98
N ASP A 70 19.25 4.99 12.87
CA ASP A 70 19.71 3.94 13.78
C ASP A 70 18.65 3.46 14.79
N GLN A 71 17.62 4.28 15.05
CA GLN A 71 16.54 3.97 16.00
C GLN A 71 15.39 3.19 15.40
N PHE A 72 15.24 3.17 14.07
CA PHE A 72 14.10 2.53 13.41
C PHE A 72 14.48 1.56 12.29
N LEU A 73 15.68 1.67 11.71
CA LEU A 73 16.21 0.66 10.80
C LEU A 73 16.69 -0.54 11.59
N ARG A 74 16.36 -1.73 11.09
CA ARG A 74 16.84 -2.99 11.63
C ARG A 74 18.03 -3.50 10.82
N LEU A 75 18.80 -4.42 11.39
CA LEU A 75 19.97 -5.00 10.71
C LEU A 75 19.60 -5.70 9.40
N GLY A 76 18.39 -6.28 9.32
CA GLY A 76 17.83 -6.84 8.10
C GLY A 76 17.65 -5.82 6.97
N ASP A 77 17.38 -4.56 7.31
CA ASP A 77 17.10 -3.49 6.32
C ASP A 77 18.40 -3.00 5.65
N ILE A 78 19.56 -3.28 6.25
CA ILE A 78 20.88 -2.82 5.80
C ILE A 78 21.81 -3.99 5.42
N GLN A 79 21.25 -5.15 5.09
CA GLN A 79 22.00 -6.39 4.82
C GLN A 79 23.10 -6.26 3.76
N SER A 80 22.96 -5.33 2.81
CA SER A 80 23.97 -5.05 1.79
C SER A 80 25.27 -4.48 2.36
N LEU A 81 25.22 -3.84 3.53
CA LEU A 81 26.41 -3.41 4.28
C LEU A 81 27.07 -4.55 5.06
N LEU A 82 26.48 -5.75 5.03
CA LEU A 82 26.95 -6.95 5.72
C LEU A 82 27.09 -6.80 7.25
N PRO A 83 26.15 -6.13 7.98
CA PRO A 83 26.22 -6.02 9.45
C PRO A 83 26.31 -7.38 10.15
N GLN A 84 25.72 -8.42 9.55
CA GLN A 84 25.64 -9.78 10.09
C GLN A 84 26.99 -10.49 10.21
N SER A 85 28.01 -9.97 9.54
CA SER A 85 29.38 -10.50 9.62
C SER A 85 30.21 -9.86 10.73
N LEU A 86 29.74 -8.76 11.33
CA LEU A 86 30.41 -8.08 12.43
C LEU A 86 30.23 -8.84 13.74
N SER A 87 31.21 -8.67 14.63
CA SER A 87 31.15 -9.05 16.04
C SER A 87 31.48 -7.83 16.92
N ILE A 88 31.21 -7.93 18.23
CA ILE A 88 31.52 -6.86 19.18
C ILE A 88 33.02 -6.54 19.17
N ASN A 89 33.89 -7.55 19.02
CA ASN A 89 35.33 -7.34 18.89
C ASN A 89 35.68 -6.52 17.64
N THR A 90 35.12 -6.83 16.47
CA THR A 90 35.40 -6.05 15.25
C THR A 90 34.88 -4.62 15.34
N ILE A 91 33.72 -4.41 15.99
CA ILE A 91 33.17 -3.06 16.22
C ILE A 91 34.07 -2.29 17.20
N SER A 92 34.53 -2.94 18.26
CA SER A 92 35.44 -2.38 19.26
C SER A 92 36.75 -1.91 18.62
N GLU A 93 37.36 -2.75 17.78
CA GLU A 93 38.58 -2.43 17.03
C GLU A 93 38.38 -1.24 16.09
N ALA A 94 37.27 -1.20 15.35
CA ALA A 94 36.97 -0.12 14.41
C ALA A 94 36.73 1.22 15.12
N LEU A 95 36.13 1.20 16.31
CA LEU A 95 35.87 2.40 17.11
C LEU A 95 37.04 2.80 18.02
N GLY A 96 38.03 1.93 18.20
CA GLY A 96 39.10 2.12 19.19
C GLY A 96 38.56 2.16 20.64
N GLN A 97 37.45 1.48 20.91
CA GLN A 97 36.78 1.44 22.21
C GLN A 97 36.52 -0.02 22.60
N ASP A 98 36.86 -0.40 23.83
CA ASP A 98 36.48 -1.71 24.36
C ASP A 98 34.97 -1.74 24.68
N LEU A 99 34.24 -2.62 24.00
CA LEU A 99 32.81 -2.84 24.20
C LEU A 99 32.50 -4.18 24.86
N SER A 100 33.49 -5.06 25.11
CA SER A 100 33.23 -6.39 25.68
C SER A 100 32.75 -6.34 27.13
N GLY A 101 33.10 -5.26 27.85
CA GLY A 101 32.59 -4.97 29.19
C GLY A 101 31.16 -4.41 29.24
N THR A 102 30.50 -4.23 28.10
CA THR A 102 29.10 -3.77 28.05
C THR A 102 28.18 -4.84 28.65
N SER A 103 27.12 -4.43 29.37
CA SER A 103 26.13 -5.38 29.86
C SER A 103 25.42 -6.10 28.71
N ILE A 104 25.16 -7.40 28.89
CA ILE A 104 24.41 -8.24 27.96
C ILE A 104 23.01 -7.65 27.69
N GLU A 105 22.40 -6.96 28.67
CA GLU A 105 21.08 -6.32 28.50
C GLU A 105 21.06 -5.32 27.32
N ASN A 106 22.20 -4.71 27.01
CA ASN A 106 22.35 -3.71 25.94
C ASN A 106 22.82 -4.32 24.62
N PHE A 107 22.86 -5.65 24.53
CA PHE A 107 23.14 -6.39 23.30
C PHE A 107 21.97 -7.34 23.02
N ALA A 108 20.86 -6.79 22.51
CA ALA A 108 19.60 -7.51 22.39
C ALA A 108 19.69 -8.85 21.65
N PRO A 109 20.42 -8.98 20.51
CA PRO A 109 20.59 -10.27 19.85
C PRO A 109 21.18 -11.35 20.75
N LEU A 110 22.06 -11.00 21.68
CA LEU A 110 22.62 -11.95 22.64
C LEU A 110 21.65 -12.18 23.81
N ALA A 111 21.05 -11.12 24.34
CA ALA A 111 20.14 -11.17 25.48
C ALA A 111 18.90 -12.06 25.24
N THR A 112 18.39 -12.12 24.02
CA THR A 112 17.17 -12.88 23.69
C THR A 112 17.42 -14.34 23.34
N GLN A 113 18.66 -14.84 23.48
CA GLN A 113 18.97 -16.23 23.16
C GLN A 113 18.48 -17.18 24.25
N SER A 114 18.03 -18.35 23.80
CA SER A 114 17.88 -19.51 24.68
C SER A 114 19.24 -20.16 24.95
N VAL A 115 19.36 -20.94 26.03
CA VAL A 115 20.58 -21.72 26.27
C VAL A 115 20.87 -22.68 25.12
N GLY A 116 19.83 -23.26 24.51
CA GLY A 116 19.93 -24.13 23.35
C GLY A 116 20.46 -23.41 22.12
N SER A 117 19.86 -22.28 21.73
CA SER A 117 20.30 -21.49 20.58
C SER A 117 21.69 -20.90 20.78
N LEU A 118 22.03 -20.49 22.00
CA LEU A 118 23.38 -20.03 22.34
C LEU A 118 24.43 -21.14 22.16
N LEU A 119 24.11 -22.39 22.52
CA LEU A 119 25.01 -23.53 22.30
C LEU A 119 25.12 -23.95 20.84
N GLU A 120 24.06 -23.77 20.05
CA GLU A 120 24.12 -23.97 18.61
C GLU A 120 25.02 -22.93 17.95
N ALA A 121 24.92 -21.67 18.40
CA ALA A 121 25.77 -20.57 17.95
C ALA A 121 27.24 -20.71 18.39
N MET A 122 27.47 -21.18 19.63
CA MET A 122 28.77 -21.33 20.28
C MET A 122 28.95 -22.71 20.93
N PRO A 123 29.21 -23.77 20.16
CA PRO A 123 29.29 -25.15 20.67
C PRO A 123 30.35 -25.37 21.75
N GLU A 124 31.41 -24.56 21.75
CA GLU A 124 32.47 -24.59 22.76
C GLU A 124 31.98 -24.27 24.17
N LEU A 125 30.89 -23.50 24.32
CA LEU A 125 30.29 -23.19 25.63
C LEU A 125 29.94 -24.45 26.41
N GLY A 126 29.59 -25.54 25.72
CA GLY A 126 29.26 -26.82 26.33
C GLY A 126 30.38 -27.43 27.17
N GLN A 127 31.64 -27.10 26.85
CA GLN A 127 32.83 -27.61 27.54
C GLN A 127 33.22 -26.77 28.76
N PHE A 128 32.71 -25.55 28.88
CA PHE A 128 33.02 -24.69 30.01
C PHE A 128 32.36 -25.22 31.28
N SER A 129 33.07 -25.08 32.38
CA SER A 129 32.50 -25.28 33.70
C SER A 129 31.44 -24.22 33.94
N MET A 130 30.33 -24.60 34.58
CA MET A 130 29.31 -23.62 34.98
C MET A 130 29.90 -22.50 35.83
N ARG A 131 30.99 -22.75 36.59
CA ARG A 131 31.72 -21.73 37.36
C ARG A 131 32.15 -20.53 36.51
N ASP A 132 32.49 -20.75 35.25
CA ASP A 132 32.95 -19.73 34.32
C ASP A 132 31.80 -19.12 33.49
N LEU A 133 30.55 -19.51 33.76
CA LEU A 133 29.32 -19.07 33.09
C LEU A 133 28.33 -18.45 34.09
N PRO A 134 28.65 -17.28 34.67
CA PRO A 134 27.88 -16.70 35.78
C PRO A 134 26.42 -16.37 35.42
N VAL A 135 26.16 -15.91 34.19
CA VAL A 135 24.79 -15.64 33.72
C VAL A 135 23.93 -16.92 33.69
N LEU A 136 24.50 -18.04 33.23
CA LEU A 136 23.79 -19.32 33.20
C LEU A 136 23.61 -19.92 34.59
N GLN A 137 24.56 -19.69 35.51
CA GLN A 137 24.37 -20.06 36.92
C GLN A 137 23.17 -19.32 37.52
N SER A 138 23.08 -17.99 37.32
CA SER A 138 21.93 -17.20 37.80
C SER A 138 20.63 -17.72 37.22
N LEU A 139 20.61 -17.93 35.91
CA LEU A 139 19.45 -18.46 35.18
C LEU A 139 18.97 -19.79 35.75
N PHE A 140 19.86 -20.77 35.90
CA PHE A 140 19.49 -22.10 36.38
C PHE A 140 19.12 -22.12 37.86
N SER A 141 19.77 -21.30 38.68
CA SER A 141 19.40 -21.19 40.09
C SER A 141 18.06 -20.52 40.30
N GLU A 142 17.74 -19.47 39.54
CA GLU A 142 16.48 -18.72 39.69
C GLU A 142 15.30 -19.42 39.01
N LYS A 143 15.49 -20.00 37.82
CA LYS A 143 14.38 -20.54 37.02
C LYS A 143 14.22 -22.05 37.15
N ALA A 144 15.29 -22.78 37.41
CA ALA A 144 15.24 -24.23 37.60
C ALA A 144 15.43 -24.66 39.07
N SER A 145 15.56 -23.71 40.01
CA SER A 145 15.77 -23.98 41.44
C SER A 145 16.97 -24.89 41.73
N LEU A 146 17.98 -24.89 40.84
CA LEU A 146 19.19 -25.68 41.01
C LEU A 146 20.15 -25.02 42.01
N ASN A 147 20.71 -25.81 42.92
CA ASN A 147 21.60 -25.28 43.95
C ASN A 147 22.90 -24.75 43.33
N PRO A 148 23.28 -23.47 43.53
CA PRO A 148 24.49 -22.88 42.98
C PRO A 148 25.76 -23.68 43.28
N GLY A 149 25.85 -24.27 44.48
CA GLY A 149 27.01 -25.08 44.89
C GLY A 149 27.11 -26.43 44.17
N GLN A 150 26.01 -26.98 43.66
CA GLN A 150 25.99 -28.21 42.86
C GLN A 150 26.30 -27.94 41.39
N LEU A 151 26.06 -26.72 40.90
CA LEU A 151 26.31 -26.33 39.52
C LEU A 151 27.80 -26.18 39.21
N GLN A 152 28.60 -25.67 40.16
CA GLN A 152 29.97 -25.18 39.90
C GLN A 152 30.93 -26.19 39.25
N GLU A 153 30.81 -27.49 39.53
CA GLU A 153 31.77 -28.50 39.04
C GLU A 153 31.32 -29.19 37.74
N ALA A 154 30.07 -28.99 37.30
CA ALA A 154 29.55 -29.59 36.08
C ALA A 154 29.91 -28.74 34.85
N SER A 155 30.18 -29.40 33.71
CA SER A 155 30.19 -28.71 32.42
C SER A 155 28.76 -28.45 31.94
N LEU A 156 28.56 -27.41 31.14
CA LEU A 156 27.25 -27.08 30.60
C LEU A 156 26.65 -28.27 29.80
N SER A 157 27.44 -28.96 28.98
CA SER A 157 26.95 -30.13 28.23
C SER A 157 26.52 -31.28 29.13
N GLN A 158 27.23 -31.53 30.24
CA GLN A 158 26.83 -32.57 31.18
C GLN A 158 25.52 -32.21 31.88
N LEU A 159 25.39 -30.94 32.29
CA LEU A 159 24.17 -30.46 32.94
C LEU A 159 22.95 -30.54 32.02
N LEU A 160 23.09 -30.22 30.73
CA LEU A 160 22.00 -30.33 29.76
C LEU A 160 21.64 -31.77 29.39
N GLN A 161 22.56 -32.73 29.56
CA GLN A 161 22.22 -34.15 29.44
C GLN A 161 21.34 -34.61 30.60
N ASP A 162 21.65 -34.13 31.81
CA ASP A 162 20.92 -34.47 33.03
C ASP A 162 19.57 -33.72 33.11
N TYR A 163 19.51 -32.49 32.60
CA TYR A 163 18.34 -31.60 32.60
C TYR A 163 18.12 -30.94 31.22
N PRO A 164 17.58 -31.68 30.23
CA PRO A 164 17.39 -31.17 28.87
C PRO A 164 16.49 -29.93 28.76
N GLU A 165 15.56 -29.75 29.71
CA GLU A 165 14.65 -28.62 29.78
C GLU A 165 15.35 -27.27 29.96
N LEU A 166 16.56 -27.27 30.52
CA LEU A 166 17.37 -26.05 30.71
C LEU A 166 17.75 -25.40 29.37
N SER A 167 17.77 -26.17 28.28
CA SER A 167 18.02 -25.65 26.92
C SER A 167 16.97 -24.64 26.46
N GLN A 168 15.77 -24.69 27.04
CA GLN A 168 14.63 -23.84 26.64
C GLN A 168 14.55 -22.54 27.44
N LEU A 169 15.42 -22.35 28.44
CA LEU A 169 15.46 -21.12 29.24
C LEU A 169 16.12 -20.01 28.43
N ASN A 170 15.57 -18.79 28.51
CA ASN A 170 16.12 -17.63 27.83
C ASN A 170 17.03 -16.83 28.78
N LEU A 171 18.07 -16.19 28.24
CA LEU A 171 18.97 -15.39 29.07
C LEU A 171 18.23 -14.21 29.75
N ASP A 172 17.28 -13.59 29.05
CA ASP A 172 16.45 -12.49 29.55
C ASP A 172 15.42 -12.89 30.62
N ASP A 173 15.35 -14.16 31.00
CA ASP A 173 14.59 -14.60 32.17
C ASP A 173 15.20 -14.10 33.49
N VAL A 174 16.48 -13.72 33.51
CA VAL A 174 17.16 -13.14 34.68
C VAL A 174 17.61 -11.71 34.43
N ASP A 175 17.97 -11.00 35.49
CA ASP A 175 18.50 -9.64 35.39
C ASP A 175 19.89 -9.67 34.73
N LEU A 176 19.94 -9.21 33.48
CA LEU A 176 21.15 -9.18 32.65
C LEU A 176 22.04 -7.95 32.90
N SER A 177 21.55 -6.94 33.64
CA SER A 177 22.28 -5.69 33.91
C SER A 177 23.62 -5.91 34.61
N GLN A 178 23.72 -6.99 35.38
CA GLN A 178 24.90 -7.37 36.17
C GLN A 178 25.94 -8.20 35.39
N PHE A 179 25.62 -8.68 34.19
CA PHE A 179 26.49 -9.53 33.39
C PHE A 179 26.99 -8.78 32.16
N SER A 180 28.31 -8.76 31.96
CA SER A 180 28.96 -8.20 30.77
C SER A 180 29.07 -9.23 29.65
N ILE A 181 29.23 -8.78 28.40
CA ILE A 181 29.35 -9.67 27.23
C ILE A 181 30.54 -10.63 27.38
N ASP A 182 31.68 -10.15 27.90
CA ASP A 182 32.87 -10.96 28.18
C ASP A 182 32.71 -12.00 29.29
N SER A 183 31.61 -11.94 30.07
CA SER A 183 31.26 -12.98 31.05
C SER A 183 30.74 -14.26 30.39
N LEU A 184 30.41 -14.21 29.09
CA LEU A 184 30.19 -15.35 28.22
C LEU A 184 31.42 -15.56 27.32
N PRO A 185 32.28 -16.55 27.63
CA PRO A 185 33.54 -16.75 26.89
C PRO A 185 33.32 -16.91 25.38
N GLY A 186 33.87 -15.99 24.60
CA GLY A 186 33.80 -16.01 23.13
C GLY A 186 32.64 -15.23 22.51
N ALA A 187 31.69 -14.72 23.31
CA ALA A 187 30.53 -14.00 22.80
C ALA A 187 30.90 -12.68 22.10
N ASP A 188 32.00 -12.05 22.50
CA ASP A 188 32.56 -10.85 21.87
C ASP A 188 33.01 -11.08 20.41
N LYS A 189 33.41 -12.31 20.08
CA LYS A 189 33.91 -12.70 18.74
C LYS A 189 32.84 -13.34 17.87
N LEU A 190 31.69 -13.68 18.45
CA LEU A 190 30.60 -14.31 17.73
C LEU A 190 30.05 -13.34 16.66
N PRO A 191 30.00 -13.74 15.38
CA PRO A 191 29.32 -12.95 14.36
C PRO A 191 27.84 -12.79 14.68
N ILE A 192 27.29 -11.60 14.47
CA ILE A 192 25.89 -11.28 14.75
C ILE A 192 24.93 -12.24 14.03
N SER A 193 25.26 -12.69 12.81
CA SER A 193 24.49 -13.69 12.04
C SER A 193 24.26 -15.03 12.74
N LYS A 194 25.01 -15.34 13.82
CA LYS A 194 24.87 -16.58 14.58
C LYS A 194 23.82 -16.49 15.68
N LEU A 195 23.29 -15.30 15.96
CA LEU A 195 22.31 -15.07 17.01
C LEU A 195 20.91 -15.08 16.40
N ASP A 196 20.00 -15.90 16.91
CA ASP A 196 18.65 -16.01 16.38
C ASP A 196 17.93 -14.65 16.44
N GLY A 197 17.29 -14.27 15.33
CA GLY A 197 16.48 -13.06 15.23
C GLY A 197 17.29 -11.75 15.12
N TRP A 198 18.60 -11.82 14.87
CA TRP A 198 19.46 -10.65 14.73
C TRP A 198 18.95 -9.63 13.68
N GLU A 199 18.30 -10.09 12.61
CA GLU A 199 17.76 -9.26 11.53
C GLU A 199 16.73 -8.25 12.05
N LYS A 200 16.06 -8.58 13.16
CA LYS A 200 14.98 -7.80 13.78
C LYS A 200 15.46 -6.80 14.83
N THR A 201 16.77 -6.69 14.99
CA THR A 201 17.39 -5.79 15.96
C THR A 201 17.66 -4.44 15.31
N THR A 202 17.43 -3.34 16.01
CA THR A 202 17.83 -1.99 15.57
C THR A 202 19.31 -1.75 15.77
N LEU A 203 19.90 -0.77 15.08
CA LEU A 203 21.34 -0.50 15.21
C LEU A 203 21.72 -0.05 16.63
N THR A 204 20.80 0.58 17.37
CA THR A 204 21.02 1.00 18.75
C THR A 204 21.05 -0.16 19.76
N GLU A 205 20.50 -1.31 19.40
CA GLU A 205 20.43 -2.50 20.25
C GLU A 205 21.66 -3.42 20.10
N VAL A 206 22.64 -3.02 19.29
CA VAL A 206 23.96 -3.62 19.20
C VAL A 206 25.01 -2.62 19.67
N PRO A 207 25.82 -2.94 20.71
CA PRO A 207 26.79 -2.01 21.26
C PRO A 207 27.72 -1.41 20.20
N GLY A 208 27.73 -0.07 20.12
CA GLY A 208 28.62 0.70 19.24
C GLY A 208 28.26 0.66 17.75
N LEU A 209 27.34 -0.19 17.29
CA LEU A 209 27.10 -0.38 15.87
C LEU A 209 26.54 0.88 15.19
N ASN A 210 25.65 1.63 15.84
CA ASN A 210 25.12 2.88 15.30
C ASN A 210 26.17 3.99 15.13
N LYS A 211 27.30 3.89 15.84
CA LYS A 211 28.46 4.80 15.76
C LYS A 211 29.54 4.31 14.81
N LEU A 212 29.42 3.08 14.30
CA LEU A 212 30.37 2.55 13.34
C LEU A 212 30.32 3.38 12.06
N PRO A 213 31.45 3.94 11.58
CA PRO A 213 31.47 4.65 10.31
C PRO A 213 30.97 3.76 9.18
N MET A 214 30.16 4.29 8.27
CA MET A 214 29.60 3.54 7.15
C MET A 214 30.69 2.90 6.28
N GLY A 215 31.83 3.55 6.11
CA GLY A 215 32.98 3.00 5.37
C GLY A 215 33.66 1.81 6.05
N SER A 216 33.38 1.56 7.33
CA SER A 216 33.91 0.42 8.09
C SER A 216 33.01 -0.82 8.01
N PHE A 217 31.82 -0.70 7.42
CA PHE A 217 30.96 -1.86 7.17
C PHE A 217 31.58 -2.76 6.08
N PRO A 218 31.61 -4.10 6.25
CA PRO A 218 32.26 -4.99 5.29
C PRO A 218 31.66 -4.95 3.88
N GLY A 219 30.37 -4.61 3.76
CA GLY A 219 29.66 -4.45 2.50
C GLY A 219 29.65 -3.03 1.93
N ALA A 220 30.35 -2.07 2.55
CA ALA A 220 30.38 -0.70 2.08
C ALA A 220 30.93 -0.63 0.64
N PRO A 221 30.21 0.03 -0.29
CA PRO A 221 30.67 0.10 -1.67
C PRO A 221 31.96 0.93 -1.77
N PRO A 222 32.87 0.58 -2.68
CA PRO A 222 34.05 1.39 -2.91
C PRO A 222 33.62 2.76 -3.45
N LEU A 223 33.89 3.82 -2.67
CA LEU A 223 33.70 5.20 -3.12
C LEU A 223 34.64 5.54 -4.29
N ALA A 224 35.76 4.82 -4.39
CA ALA A 224 36.70 4.91 -5.49
C ALA A 224 36.10 4.35 -6.78
N GLY A 225 35.92 5.21 -7.79
CA GLY A 225 35.41 4.85 -9.11
C GLY A 225 33.97 5.31 -9.39
N GLY A 226 33.23 5.80 -8.38
CA GLY A 226 31.97 6.51 -8.57
C GLY A 226 32.17 7.90 -9.19
N GLY A 227 31.19 8.37 -9.96
CA GLY A 227 31.22 9.70 -10.56
C GLY A 227 31.04 10.79 -9.50
N ILE A 228 31.90 11.80 -9.54
CA ILE A 228 31.66 13.10 -8.92
C ILE A 228 31.35 14.05 -10.05
N MET A 229 30.25 14.77 -9.93
CA MET A 229 29.83 15.77 -10.90
C MET A 229 29.71 17.12 -10.20
N ARG A 230 29.71 18.19 -10.96
CA ARG A 230 29.44 19.53 -10.44
C ARG A 230 27.95 19.83 -10.63
N VAL A 231 27.34 20.53 -9.69
CA VAL A 231 25.99 21.10 -9.87
C VAL A 231 26.11 22.34 -10.76
N ASP A 232 25.73 22.22 -12.04
CA ASP A 232 25.86 23.32 -13.00
C ASP A 232 24.66 24.28 -12.93
N PHE A 233 23.44 23.74 -12.96
CA PHE A 233 22.21 24.53 -12.82
C PHE A 233 21.20 23.88 -11.88
N VAL A 234 20.43 24.72 -11.20
CA VAL A 234 19.32 24.33 -10.32
C VAL A 234 18.03 24.80 -10.98
N HIS A 235 17.11 23.87 -11.21
CA HIS A 235 15.84 24.13 -11.89
C HIS A 235 14.63 23.69 -11.06
N GLY A 236 13.68 24.59 -10.92
CA GLY A 236 12.45 24.43 -10.17
C GLY A 236 11.36 23.68 -10.94
N PRO A 237 10.16 23.55 -10.34
CA PRO A 237 9.06 22.75 -10.89
C PRO A 237 8.40 23.36 -12.13
N GLU A 238 8.75 24.59 -12.53
CA GLU A 238 8.23 25.22 -13.75
C GLU A 238 8.87 24.64 -15.02
N GLU A 239 9.89 23.79 -14.89
CA GLU A 239 10.49 23.09 -16.02
C GLU A 239 9.67 21.89 -16.50
N SER A 240 9.83 21.60 -17.79
CA SER A 240 9.08 20.57 -18.52
C SER A 240 10.02 19.68 -19.34
N GLU A 241 9.69 18.41 -19.53
CA GLU A 241 10.33 17.48 -20.48
C GLU A 241 11.85 17.29 -20.33
N ARG A 242 12.27 16.23 -19.62
CA ARG A 242 13.70 15.86 -19.51
C ARG A 242 13.93 14.39 -19.84
N THR A 243 14.87 14.12 -20.74
CA THR A 243 15.17 12.77 -21.24
C THR A 243 16.62 12.34 -21.03
N ASN A 244 17.54 13.26 -20.75
CA ASN A 244 18.94 12.96 -20.46
C ASN A 244 19.14 12.80 -18.94
N THR A 245 18.36 11.91 -18.33
CA THR A 245 18.29 11.80 -16.88
C THR A 245 19.27 10.77 -16.32
N ILE A 246 19.71 10.96 -15.08
CA ILE A 246 20.44 9.97 -14.28
C ILE A 246 19.63 9.52 -13.06
N SER A 247 18.32 9.77 -13.03
CA SER A 247 17.43 9.38 -11.93
C SER A 247 16.46 8.29 -12.36
N GLY A 248 16.09 7.43 -11.41
CA GLY A 248 15.07 6.41 -11.61
C GLY A 248 14.96 5.49 -10.39
N SER A 249 14.87 4.19 -10.61
CA SER A 249 14.85 3.14 -9.58
C SER A 249 15.69 1.94 -10.02
N ASP A 250 15.93 1.00 -9.12
CA ASP A 250 16.54 -0.29 -9.47
C ASP A 250 15.59 -1.20 -10.27
N VAL A 251 14.29 -0.89 -10.30
CA VAL A 251 13.27 -1.59 -11.11
C VAL A 251 13.20 -1.05 -12.55
N MET A 252 13.18 0.28 -12.71
CA MET A 252 13.08 0.94 -14.01
C MET A 252 14.44 1.34 -14.58
N GLY A 253 15.54 1.09 -13.86
CA GLY A 253 16.85 1.67 -14.20
C GLY A 253 16.95 3.16 -13.82
N PHE A 254 18.14 3.72 -13.97
CA PHE A 254 18.46 5.08 -13.50
C PHE A 254 18.52 6.12 -14.61
N ARG A 255 17.80 5.91 -15.72
CA ARG A 255 17.67 6.86 -16.84
C ARG A 255 16.22 7.02 -17.25
N VAL A 256 15.35 7.24 -16.26
CA VAL A 256 13.90 7.37 -16.45
C VAL A 256 13.58 8.80 -16.86
N PRO A 257 12.99 9.04 -18.04
CA PRO A 257 12.62 10.38 -18.49
C PRO A 257 11.46 10.97 -17.67
N CYS A 258 11.37 12.29 -17.64
CA CYS A 258 10.24 13.07 -17.14
C CYS A 258 9.50 13.68 -18.34
N THR A 259 8.57 12.93 -18.96
CA THR A 259 8.01 13.29 -20.30
C THR A 259 6.50 13.09 -20.49
N ILE A 260 5.68 12.75 -19.47
CA ILE A 260 4.25 12.43 -19.69
C ILE A 260 3.30 13.11 -18.68
N GLY A 261 2.36 13.93 -19.17
CA GLY A 261 1.03 14.12 -18.54
C GLY A 261 0.60 15.53 -18.13
N ASN A 262 1.51 16.50 -17.95
CA ASN A 262 1.24 17.95 -17.87
C ASN A 262 2.60 18.68 -17.84
N PRO A 263 2.77 19.85 -18.47
CA PRO A 263 4.09 20.45 -18.69
C PRO A 263 4.77 21.05 -17.45
N ASP A 264 4.17 21.13 -16.27
CA ASP A 264 4.72 21.95 -15.16
C ASP A 264 4.93 21.14 -13.86
N ASP A 265 5.95 20.28 -13.79
CA ASP A 265 6.42 19.66 -12.52
C ASP A 265 7.74 18.84 -12.64
N CYS A 266 8.62 19.11 -13.62
CA CYS A 266 9.90 18.39 -13.76
C CYS A 266 11.04 19.18 -13.14
N ALA A 267 11.08 19.36 -11.81
CA ALA A 267 12.22 19.99 -11.13
C ALA A 267 13.46 19.09 -11.15
N TYR A 268 14.67 19.65 -11.32
CA TYR A 268 15.92 18.88 -11.40
C TYR A 268 17.16 19.73 -11.12
N ILE A 269 18.31 19.07 -11.02
CA ILE A 269 19.62 19.70 -11.15
C ILE A 269 20.33 19.22 -12.40
N GLU A 270 20.95 20.14 -13.12
CA GLU A 270 21.83 19.85 -14.24
C GLU A 270 23.25 19.62 -13.71
N LEU A 271 23.89 18.58 -14.22
CA LEU A 271 25.21 18.16 -13.81
C LEU A 271 26.13 18.09 -15.02
N ASP A 272 27.38 18.45 -14.81
CA ASP A 272 28.45 18.27 -15.78
C ASP A 272 29.69 17.63 -15.15
N ASP A 273 30.63 17.23 -16.01
CA ASP A 273 31.96 16.92 -15.54
C ASP A 273 32.68 18.22 -15.15
N ALA A 274 33.44 18.17 -14.06
CA ALA A 274 34.04 19.35 -13.44
C ALA A 274 35.13 20.05 -14.29
N GLU A 275 35.21 19.78 -15.59
CA GLU A 275 36.10 20.46 -16.52
C GLU A 275 35.54 21.84 -16.88
N ASN A 276 35.96 22.86 -16.15
CA ASN A 276 35.90 24.26 -16.63
C ASN A 276 36.85 24.52 -17.84
N VAL A 277 37.12 23.51 -18.68
CA VAL A 277 38.19 23.52 -19.69
C VAL A 277 37.61 23.42 -21.11
N GLY A 278 36.99 24.52 -21.54
CA GLY A 278 36.80 24.84 -22.96
C GLY A 278 35.57 24.22 -23.61
N ARG A 279 34.76 25.09 -24.25
CA ARG A 279 33.50 24.84 -24.97
C ARG A 279 33.59 23.85 -26.16
N THR A 280 34.63 23.03 -26.24
CA THR A 280 34.98 22.18 -27.39
C THR A 280 35.16 20.71 -27.05
N ALA A 281 35.14 20.31 -25.77
CA ALA A 281 35.15 18.91 -25.35
C ALA A 281 33.76 18.54 -24.81
N GLN A 282 32.88 18.03 -25.69
CA GLN A 282 31.58 17.52 -25.26
C GLN A 282 31.75 16.10 -24.70
N SER A 283 31.72 16.00 -23.39
CA SER A 283 31.67 14.72 -22.68
C SER A 283 30.24 14.17 -22.69
N PRO A 284 30.03 12.84 -22.77
CA PRO A 284 28.68 12.24 -22.67
C PRO A 284 27.95 12.52 -21.34
N MET A 285 28.66 13.09 -20.35
CA MET A 285 28.18 13.41 -19.01
C MET A 285 27.80 14.90 -18.87
N GLU A 286 28.06 15.73 -19.87
CA GLU A 286 27.72 17.15 -19.86
C GLU A 286 26.19 17.34 -19.99
N GLY A 287 25.59 18.10 -19.08
CA GLY A 287 24.15 18.42 -19.11
C GLY A 287 23.23 17.25 -18.76
N VAL A 288 23.68 16.29 -17.94
CA VAL A 288 22.81 15.22 -17.44
C VAL A 288 21.93 15.72 -16.29
N GLN A 289 20.70 15.24 -16.21
CA GLN A 289 19.71 15.75 -15.26
C GLN A 289 19.44 14.75 -14.12
N TRP A 290 19.56 15.18 -12.87
CA TRP A 290 19.06 14.43 -11.72
C TRP A 290 17.69 14.99 -11.32
N ILE A 291 16.63 14.27 -11.69
CA ILE A 291 15.24 14.69 -11.47
C ILE A 291 14.89 14.63 -9.98
N SER A 292 14.12 15.61 -9.51
CA SER A 292 13.64 15.66 -8.14
C SER A 292 12.57 14.62 -7.87
N GLY A 293 12.86 13.73 -6.91
CA GLY A 293 11.90 12.73 -6.42
C GLY A 293 10.77 13.31 -5.58
N LYS A 294 10.86 14.59 -5.18
CA LYS A 294 9.74 15.28 -4.53
C LYS A 294 8.57 15.45 -5.49
N TYR A 295 8.86 15.76 -6.75
CA TYR A 295 7.88 16.07 -7.78
C TYR A 295 7.59 14.87 -8.69
N GLN A 296 8.49 13.89 -8.73
CA GLN A 296 8.42 12.75 -9.64
C GLN A 296 8.62 11.41 -8.92
N GLU A 297 7.74 10.46 -9.19
CA GLU A 297 7.83 9.08 -8.69
C GLU A 297 8.00 8.07 -9.83
N VAL A 298 8.59 6.92 -9.50
CA VAL A 298 8.88 5.79 -10.40
C VAL A 298 8.41 4.49 -9.77
N GLU A 299 8.23 3.45 -10.57
CA GLU A 299 7.98 2.10 -10.04
C GLU A 299 9.21 1.61 -9.26
N GLY A 300 8.98 0.97 -8.13
CA GLY A 300 10.02 0.47 -7.22
C GLY A 300 9.61 -0.83 -6.53
N GLY A 301 10.52 -1.36 -5.72
CA GLY A 301 10.29 -2.57 -4.92
C GLY A 301 10.33 -3.89 -5.72
N HIS A 302 10.46 -4.98 -4.98
CA HIS A 302 10.68 -6.33 -5.50
C HIS A 302 9.84 -7.36 -4.75
N GLY A 303 9.54 -8.47 -5.42
CA GLY A 303 8.93 -9.64 -4.78
C GLY A 303 7.60 -9.33 -4.08
N ALA A 304 7.39 -9.93 -2.91
CA ALA A 304 6.13 -9.85 -2.16
C ALA A 304 5.76 -8.41 -1.73
N TYR A 305 6.77 -7.55 -1.52
CA TYR A 305 6.58 -6.19 -0.99
C TYR A 305 6.62 -5.09 -2.03
N LYS A 306 6.77 -5.44 -3.33
CA LYS A 306 6.77 -4.47 -4.44
C LYS A 306 5.63 -3.46 -4.35
N TRP A 307 4.46 -3.84 -3.85
CA TRP A 307 3.24 -3.03 -3.86
C TRP A 307 3.14 -1.98 -2.75
N VAL A 308 4.03 -2.03 -1.75
CA VAL A 308 4.05 -1.04 -0.67
C VAL A 308 4.17 0.36 -1.28
N ASN A 309 3.49 1.35 -0.70
CA ASN A 309 3.43 2.71 -1.26
C ASN A 309 2.93 2.76 -2.73
N ASN A 310 1.92 1.95 -3.07
CA ASN A 310 1.39 1.79 -4.44
C ASN A 310 2.42 1.31 -5.47
N GLY A 311 3.52 0.70 -5.05
CA GLY A 311 4.62 0.33 -5.95
C GLY A 311 5.46 1.50 -6.40
N LYS A 312 5.26 2.68 -5.81
CA LYS A 312 5.96 3.90 -6.18
C LYS A 312 7.01 4.28 -5.17
N GLU A 313 8.07 4.89 -5.67
CA GLU A 313 9.10 5.53 -4.86
C GLU A 313 9.55 6.84 -5.53
N PRO A 314 10.07 7.81 -4.75
CA PRO A 314 10.67 9.02 -5.32
C PRO A 314 11.76 8.67 -6.33
N THR A 315 11.80 9.31 -7.50
CA THR A 315 12.90 9.10 -8.44
C THR A 315 14.23 9.56 -7.83
N GLY A 316 15.32 8.82 -8.06
CA GLY A 316 16.59 9.09 -7.39
C GLY A 316 17.73 8.19 -7.87
N ARG A 317 18.77 8.03 -7.05
CA ARG A 317 19.93 7.16 -7.31
C ARG A 317 20.38 6.40 -6.06
N LEU A 318 21.22 5.39 -6.27
CA LEU A 318 21.84 4.55 -5.23
C LEU A 318 23.37 4.75 -5.17
N PRO A 319 23.87 5.98 -4.93
CA PRO A 319 25.30 6.25 -4.99
C PRO A 319 26.11 5.51 -3.90
N PHE A 320 25.49 5.20 -2.77
CA PHE A 320 26.09 4.51 -1.63
C PHE A 320 25.62 3.06 -1.49
N GLY A 321 25.17 2.45 -2.59
CA GLY A 321 24.52 1.14 -2.55
C GLY A 321 23.02 1.25 -2.26
N ASP A 322 22.39 0.12 -1.99
CA ASP A 322 20.93 -0.03 -1.92
C ASP A 322 20.35 0.12 -0.50
N THR A 323 21.18 0.48 0.48
CA THR A 323 20.72 0.79 1.84
C THR A 323 19.84 2.04 1.85
N PHE A 324 20.28 3.07 1.11
CA PHE A 324 19.56 4.33 0.99
C PHE A 324 19.48 4.77 -0.46
N LYS A 325 18.29 5.19 -0.85
CA LYS A 325 18.09 5.96 -2.06
C LYS A 325 18.33 7.44 -1.78
N VAL A 326 19.25 8.03 -2.53
CA VAL A 326 19.52 9.47 -2.52
C VAL A 326 18.61 10.14 -3.53
N VAL A 327 17.87 11.14 -3.07
CA VAL A 327 16.83 11.81 -3.84
C VAL A 327 17.10 13.31 -3.82
N VAL A 328 17.17 13.92 -5.01
CA VAL A 328 17.06 15.38 -5.15
C VAL A 328 15.67 15.77 -4.67
N TRP A 329 15.59 16.62 -3.65
CA TRP A 329 14.33 16.89 -2.95
C TRP A 329 13.75 18.24 -3.33
N GLU A 330 14.33 19.35 -2.90
CA GLU A 330 13.81 20.70 -3.19
C GLU A 330 14.91 21.56 -3.83
N PRO A 331 14.85 21.77 -5.16
CA PRO A 331 15.62 22.78 -5.87
C PRO A 331 15.05 24.20 -5.66
N ASP A 332 15.92 25.19 -5.46
CA ASP A 332 15.54 26.60 -5.38
C ASP A 332 16.43 27.47 -6.27
N GLU A 333 15.90 27.82 -7.45
CA GLU A 333 16.57 28.68 -8.44
C GLU A 333 16.94 30.06 -7.90
N THR A 334 16.21 30.56 -6.90
CA THR A 334 16.45 31.92 -6.38
C THR A 334 17.71 32.01 -5.53
N THR A 335 18.09 30.89 -4.93
CA THR A 335 19.27 30.77 -4.06
C THR A 335 20.36 29.90 -4.70
N ASP A 336 20.13 29.38 -5.91
CA ASP A 336 21.00 28.42 -6.58
C ASP A 336 21.37 27.24 -5.66
N SER A 337 20.39 26.74 -4.90
CA SER A 337 20.59 25.68 -3.92
C SER A 337 19.62 24.53 -4.12
N VAL A 338 20.01 23.33 -3.67
CA VAL A 338 19.20 22.12 -3.72
C VAL A 338 19.37 21.31 -2.45
N THR A 339 18.26 20.89 -1.86
CA THR A 339 18.29 19.92 -0.75
C THR A 339 18.17 18.49 -1.28
N THR A 340 18.78 17.55 -0.56
CA THR A 340 18.66 16.11 -0.82
C THR A 340 18.04 15.40 0.38
N ALA A 341 17.44 14.25 0.11
CA ALA A 341 16.86 13.37 1.11
C ALA A 341 17.29 11.92 0.89
N LEU A 342 17.39 11.17 1.99
CA LEU A 342 17.50 9.71 1.98
C LEU A 342 16.12 9.08 2.14
N PHE A 343 15.93 7.99 1.43
CA PHE A 343 14.82 7.07 1.63
C PHE A 343 15.37 5.67 1.86
N ALA A 344 14.86 4.99 2.87
CA ALA A 344 15.14 3.58 3.12
C ALA A 344 13.96 2.70 2.67
N ARG A 345 14.21 1.40 2.65
CA ARG A 345 13.22 0.36 2.33
C ARG A 345 13.33 -0.79 3.32
N TYR A 346 12.28 -1.59 3.40
CA TYR A 346 12.33 -2.88 4.09
C TYR A 346 12.64 -3.98 3.08
N CYS A 347 13.49 -4.93 3.44
CA CYS A 347 13.82 -6.10 2.64
C CYS A 347 13.90 -7.36 3.53
N ASP A 348 13.47 -8.49 2.97
CA ASP A 348 13.76 -9.83 3.46
C ASP A 348 13.86 -10.84 2.29
N ASP A 349 13.88 -12.13 2.60
CA ASP A 349 13.97 -13.23 1.62
C ASP A 349 12.85 -13.24 0.56
N TRP A 350 11.70 -12.61 0.82
CA TRP A 350 10.53 -12.55 -0.06
C TRP A 350 10.51 -11.33 -0.98
N GLY A 351 11.37 -10.33 -0.74
CA GLY A 351 11.50 -9.15 -1.57
C GLY A 351 11.77 -7.87 -0.80
N CYS A 352 11.57 -6.74 -1.45
CA CYS A 352 11.82 -5.41 -0.91
C CYS A 352 10.65 -4.48 -1.18
N THR A 353 10.33 -3.59 -0.23
CA THR A 353 9.43 -2.47 -0.50
C THR A 353 10.08 -1.52 -1.51
N PRO A 354 9.30 -0.66 -2.19
CA PRO A 354 9.89 0.56 -2.77
C PRO A 354 10.57 1.39 -1.68
N TYR A 355 11.45 2.32 -2.05
CA TYR A 355 12.04 3.26 -1.11
C TYR A 355 11.00 4.30 -0.65
N PHE A 356 10.42 4.07 0.52
CA PHE A 356 9.30 4.86 1.05
C PHE A 356 9.52 5.36 2.48
N ILE A 357 10.52 4.84 3.20
CA ILE A 357 10.83 5.25 4.57
C ILE A 357 11.67 6.52 4.50
N GLY A 358 10.99 7.67 4.54
CA GLY A 358 11.59 9.00 4.41
C GLY A 358 10.51 10.10 4.28
N PRO A 359 10.90 11.35 4.00
CA PRO A 359 12.27 11.81 3.75
C PRO A 359 13.08 11.96 5.04
N ILE A 360 14.31 11.44 5.03
CA ILE A 360 15.36 11.78 5.98
C ILE A 360 16.18 12.91 5.34
N PRO A 361 16.27 14.12 5.92
CA PRO A 361 17.13 15.17 5.39
C PRO A 361 18.55 14.66 5.18
N PHE A 362 19.32 15.23 4.25
CA PHE A 362 20.69 14.79 4.08
C PHE A 362 21.65 15.95 3.89
N MET A 363 21.95 16.30 2.64
CA MET A 363 22.86 17.38 2.31
C MET A 363 22.15 18.48 1.53
N THR A 364 22.68 19.69 1.64
CA THR A 364 22.32 20.81 0.77
C THR A 364 23.52 21.15 -0.10
N TYR A 365 23.29 21.27 -1.40
CA TYR A 365 24.29 21.66 -2.38
C TYR A 365 23.90 22.99 -3.00
N HIS A 366 24.88 23.71 -3.52
CA HIS A 366 24.72 24.92 -4.29
C HIS A 366 25.28 24.71 -5.70
N ARG A 367 25.01 25.66 -6.59
CA ARG A 367 25.73 25.76 -7.86
C ARG A 367 27.24 25.71 -7.61
N ASP A 368 27.94 24.99 -8.48
CA ASP A 368 29.37 24.69 -8.46
C ASP A 368 29.84 23.71 -7.36
N ASP A 369 28.96 23.24 -6.48
CA ASP A 369 29.32 22.22 -5.50
C ASP A 369 29.58 20.86 -6.17
N PRO A 370 30.58 20.09 -5.69
CA PRO A 370 30.73 18.70 -6.08
C PRO A 370 29.63 17.85 -5.44
N ILE A 371 28.98 17.02 -6.24
CA ILE A 371 27.99 16.04 -5.81
C ILE A 371 28.41 14.64 -6.24
N PHE A 372 28.36 13.70 -5.28
CA PHE A 372 28.63 12.29 -5.54
C PHE A 372 27.38 11.60 -6.10
N VAL A 373 27.47 11.13 -7.34
CA VAL A 373 26.36 10.51 -8.08
C VAL A 373 26.49 8.99 -8.18
N GLY A 374 27.58 8.43 -7.64
CA GLY A 374 27.91 7.01 -7.73
C GLY A 374 28.26 6.58 -9.15
N LEU A 375 28.29 5.27 -9.40
CA LEU A 375 28.58 4.74 -10.73
C LEU A 375 27.47 5.10 -11.74
N ILE A 376 27.82 5.77 -12.84
CA ILE A 376 26.89 5.99 -13.94
C ILE A 376 27.16 4.92 -15.01
N THR A 377 26.24 3.96 -15.13
CA THR A 377 26.27 2.97 -16.18
C THR A 377 25.71 3.56 -17.49
N PRO A 378 26.32 3.25 -18.65
CA PRO A 378 25.79 3.61 -19.96
C PRO A 378 24.65 2.64 -20.31
N GLU A 379 23.51 2.81 -19.65
CA GLU A 379 22.25 2.14 -20.00
C GLU A 379 21.45 3.01 -20.99
N PRO A 380 20.64 2.41 -21.90
CA PRO A 380 19.72 3.18 -22.72
C PRO A 380 18.58 3.74 -21.84
N PRO A 381 18.03 4.93 -22.17
CA PRO A 381 16.84 5.46 -21.48
C PRO A 381 15.66 4.49 -21.58
N THR A 382 14.83 4.45 -20.53
CA THR A 382 13.60 3.66 -20.58
C THR A 382 12.54 4.28 -21.48
N THR A 383 11.64 3.43 -21.98
CA THR A 383 10.46 3.87 -22.74
C THR A 383 9.33 4.38 -21.84
N GLU A 384 9.37 4.06 -20.55
CA GLU A 384 8.43 4.52 -19.53
C GLU A 384 8.93 5.78 -18.83
N SER A 385 8.03 6.70 -18.51
CA SER A 385 8.32 8.00 -17.87
C SER A 385 7.99 7.98 -16.38
N SER A 386 8.63 8.84 -15.61
CA SER A 386 8.22 9.16 -14.23
C SER A 386 6.81 9.74 -14.20
N THR A 387 6.16 9.61 -13.04
CA THR A 387 4.80 10.10 -12.77
C THR A 387 4.84 11.32 -11.83
N PRO A 388 4.08 12.40 -12.08
CA PRO A 388 4.06 13.56 -11.18
C PRO A 388 3.35 13.29 -9.84
N THR A 389 3.93 13.75 -8.74
CA THR A 389 3.38 13.61 -7.37
C THR A 389 2.36 14.70 -7.01
N ARG A 390 2.32 15.81 -7.77
CA ARG A 390 1.53 17.04 -7.51
C ARG A 390 1.94 17.78 -6.22
N ALA A 391 3.17 17.60 -5.77
CA ALA A 391 3.73 18.32 -4.63
C ALA A 391 3.84 19.83 -4.91
N LYS A 392 3.71 20.68 -3.86
CA LYS A 392 3.93 22.13 -3.98
C LYS A 392 5.30 22.53 -3.45
N LYS A 393 5.91 23.56 -4.05
CA LYS A 393 7.16 24.19 -3.55
C LYS A 393 7.03 24.56 -2.07
N GLY A 394 8.02 24.17 -1.26
CA GLY A 394 8.05 24.42 0.18
C GLY A 394 7.06 23.61 1.04
N GLY A 395 6.24 22.73 0.45
CA GLY A 395 5.38 21.80 1.18
C GLY A 395 6.12 20.54 1.62
N GLY A 396 5.87 20.07 2.85
CA GLY A 396 6.22 18.70 3.25
C GLY A 396 5.31 17.67 2.56
N PHE A 397 5.68 16.38 2.62
CA PHE A 397 4.84 15.29 2.12
C PHE A 397 3.44 15.39 2.77
N PRO A 398 2.30 15.27 2.03
CA PRO A 398 1.04 14.94 2.69
C PRO A 398 1.25 13.61 3.41
N PRO A 399 0.90 13.41 4.69
CA PRO A 399 1.24 12.19 5.43
C PRO A 399 0.93 10.95 4.59
N MET A 400 1.96 10.14 4.30
CA MET A 400 1.79 8.85 3.62
C MET A 400 0.80 8.05 4.45
N THR A 401 -0.35 7.75 3.87
CA THR A 401 -1.46 7.07 4.56
C THR A 401 -0.96 5.79 5.23
N GLN A 402 -1.32 5.61 6.50
CA GLN A 402 -1.14 4.36 7.25
C GLN A 402 -1.50 3.17 6.35
N PHE A 403 -0.53 2.31 6.06
CA PHE A 403 -0.77 1.05 5.39
C PHE A 403 -0.79 -0.06 6.43
N ASP A 404 -1.99 -0.57 6.64
CA ASP A 404 -2.31 -1.72 7.47
C ASP A 404 -2.15 -3.01 6.64
N SER A 405 -1.25 -3.89 7.07
CA SER A 405 -1.00 -5.20 6.46
C SER A 405 -1.60 -6.36 7.27
N SER A 406 -2.40 -6.06 8.31
CA SER A 406 -3.27 -7.04 9.00
C SER A 406 -4.28 -7.73 8.07
N ILE A 407 -4.30 -7.38 6.78
CA ILE A 407 -5.02 -8.06 5.69
C ILE A 407 -4.51 -9.49 5.44
N LEU A 408 -3.33 -9.91 5.95
CA LEU A 408 -2.73 -11.22 5.65
C LEU A 408 -2.64 -12.23 6.80
N GLY A 409 -3.00 -11.87 8.04
CA GLY A 409 -2.88 -12.77 9.19
C GLY A 409 -4.21 -13.15 9.85
N GLY A 410 -4.71 -14.38 9.58
CA GLY A 410 -5.58 -15.10 10.53
C GLY A 410 -6.95 -15.55 10.02
N GLY A 411 -7.13 -16.89 10.01
CA GLY A 411 -8.34 -17.57 10.48
C GLY A 411 -9.65 -17.36 9.71
N GLY A 412 -10.05 -18.36 8.94
CA GLY A 412 -11.39 -18.45 8.35
C GLY A 412 -12.51 -18.35 9.40
N GLY A 413 -13.34 -17.32 9.25
CA GLY A 413 -14.59 -17.14 9.97
C GLY A 413 -15.31 -15.92 9.41
N GLY A 414 -16.21 -16.12 8.44
CA GLY A 414 -16.98 -15.03 7.85
C GLY A 414 -17.87 -14.35 8.91
N ASP A 415 -17.67 -13.06 9.16
CA ASP A 415 -18.44 -12.29 10.15
C ASP A 415 -19.90 -11.97 9.71
N GLY A 416 -20.37 -12.58 8.62
CA GLY A 416 -21.70 -12.38 8.06
C GLY A 416 -21.95 -10.98 7.48
N ARG A 417 -20.97 -10.07 7.45
CA ARG A 417 -21.11 -8.75 6.84
C ARG A 417 -21.22 -8.88 5.33
N THR A 418 -22.20 -8.19 4.77
CA THR A 418 -22.31 -7.94 3.33
C THR A 418 -22.03 -6.45 3.12
N CYS A 419 -21.14 -6.17 2.18
CA CYS A 419 -20.73 -4.81 1.84
C CYS A 419 -21.21 -4.44 0.44
N THR A 420 -21.41 -3.16 0.22
CA THR A 420 -21.71 -2.60 -1.09
C THR A 420 -20.54 -1.73 -1.53
N VAL A 421 -20.06 -1.95 -2.75
CA VAL A 421 -19.05 -1.12 -3.39
C VAL A 421 -19.72 0.08 -4.04
N ASP A 422 -19.30 1.28 -3.66
CA ASP A 422 -19.70 2.55 -4.26
C ASP A 422 -19.05 2.69 -5.65
N PRO A 423 -19.84 2.70 -6.74
CA PRO A 423 -19.33 2.86 -8.10
C PRO A 423 -18.53 4.14 -8.32
N SER A 424 -18.72 5.18 -7.50
CA SER A 424 -17.99 6.44 -7.59
C SER A 424 -16.59 6.40 -6.96
N LYS A 425 -16.24 5.29 -6.29
CA LYS A 425 -14.99 5.11 -5.54
C LYS A 425 -14.39 3.71 -5.76
N LEU A 426 -14.42 3.24 -7.01
CA LEU A 426 -14.01 1.89 -7.38
C LEU A 426 -12.54 1.58 -7.12
N ASP A 427 -11.65 2.57 -7.12
CA ASP A 427 -10.20 2.36 -7.04
C ASP A 427 -9.78 1.62 -5.75
N GLY A 428 -10.35 1.99 -4.61
CA GLY A 428 -10.05 1.35 -3.32
C GLY A 428 -10.53 -0.11 -3.28
N ALA A 429 -11.77 -0.36 -3.71
CA ALA A 429 -12.35 -1.70 -3.79
C ALA A 429 -11.62 -2.59 -4.80
N THR A 430 -11.20 -2.02 -5.94
CA THR A 430 -10.42 -2.72 -6.98
C THR A 430 -9.06 -3.15 -6.45
N LYS A 431 -8.37 -2.26 -5.73
CA LYS A 431 -7.09 -2.60 -5.06
C LYS A 431 -7.28 -3.71 -4.01
N ALA A 432 -8.33 -3.62 -3.19
CA ALA A 432 -8.64 -4.63 -2.18
C ALA A 432 -8.95 -6.01 -2.80
N ALA A 433 -9.66 -6.04 -3.93
CA ALA A 433 -9.93 -7.26 -4.68
C ALA A 433 -8.65 -7.89 -5.26
N ILE A 434 -7.79 -7.09 -5.92
CA ILE A 434 -6.51 -7.57 -6.49
C ILE A 434 -5.58 -8.10 -5.39
N ALA A 435 -5.49 -7.43 -4.24
CA ALA A 435 -4.67 -7.89 -3.12
C ALA A 435 -5.12 -9.26 -2.56
N SER A 436 -6.39 -9.61 -2.79
CA SER A 436 -7.07 -10.74 -2.15
C SER A 436 -7.28 -11.95 -3.08
N VAL A 437 -6.85 -11.89 -4.33
CA VAL A 437 -6.69 -13.09 -5.17
C VAL A 437 -5.51 -13.95 -4.67
N ASP A 438 -5.37 -15.19 -5.14
CA ASP A 438 -4.19 -15.99 -4.77
C ASP A 438 -2.89 -15.33 -5.28
N PRO A 439 -1.75 -15.52 -4.58
CA PRO A 439 -0.50 -14.86 -4.96
C PRO A 439 -0.06 -15.13 -6.41
N ALA A 440 -0.32 -16.32 -6.94
CA ALA A 440 0.05 -16.71 -8.31
C ALA A 440 -0.85 -16.07 -9.38
N SER A 441 -1.99 -15.50 -8.98
CA SER A 441 -2.94 -14.73 -9.79
C SER A 441 -2.73 -13.22 -9.75
N ARG A 442 -1.91 -12.67 -8.83
CA ARG A 442 -1.88 -11.23 -8.56
C ARG A 442 -1.41 -10.39 -9.75
N GLU A 443 -0.42 -10.87 -10.49
CA GLU A 443 0.10 -10.19 -11.67
C GLU A 443 -0.99 -10.05 -12.74
N GLY A 444 -1.59 -11.16 -13.19
CA GLY A 444 -2.67 -11.10 -14.18
C GLY A 444 -3.94 -10.42 -13.65
N ALA A 445 -4.19 -10.46 -12.35
CA ALA A 445 -5.32 -9.76 -11.74
C ALA A 445 -5.22 -8.24 -11.92
N MET A 446 -4.01 -7.67 -11.98
CA MET A 446 -3.81 -6.24 -12.23
C MET A 446 -4.24 -5.82 -13.64
N ASP A 447 -4.12 -6.74 -14.61
CA ASP A 447 -4.49 -6.48 -16.00
C ASP A 447 -6.00 -6.65 -16.25
N MET A 448 -6.67 -7.50 -15.47
CA MET A 448 -8.05 -7.89 -15.75
C MET A 448 -9.07 -7.35 -14.73
N VAL A 449 -8.76 -7.35 -13.43
CA VAL A 449 -9.71 -6.98 -12.36
C VAL A 449 -10.19 -5.52 -12.44
N PRO A 450 -9.39 -4.52 -12.84
CA PRO A 450 -9.91 -3.15 -13.01
C PRO A 450 -11.05 -3.06 -14.03
N TYR A 451 -10.94 -3.79 -15.14
CA TYR A 451 -11.99 -3.86 -16.15
C TYR A 451 -13.23 -4.59 -15.63
N ILE A 452 -13.05 -5.67 -14.87
CA ILE A 452 -14.14 -6.42 -14.21
C ILE A 452 -14.89 -5.52 -13.24
N MET A 453 -14.18 -4.85 -12.33
CA MET A 453 -14.79 -3.98 -11.31
C MET A 453 -15.58 -2.84 -11.96
N LYS A 454 -15.03 -2.20 -12.99
CA LYS A 454 -15.72 -1.17 -13.76
C LYS A 454 -16.98 -1.70 -14.45
N ALA A 455 -16.87 -2.79 -15.21
CA ALA A 455 -17.99 -3.37 -15.96
C ALA A 455 -19.11 -3.86 -15.04
N CYS A 456 -18.77 -4.43 -13.88
CA CYS A 456 -19.74 -4.85 -12.87
C CYS A 456 -20.45 -3.66 -12.23
N ALA A 457 -19.73 -2.59 -11.91
CA ALA A 457 -20.33 -1.37 -11.38
C ALA A 457 -21.25 -0.67 -12.39
N GLU A 458 -20.86 -0.61 -13.67
CA GLU A 458 -21.71 -0.11 -14.77
C GLU A 458 -22.95 -0.99 -14.97
N ALA A 459 -22.80 -2.30 -14.78
CA ALA A 459 -23.92 -3.23 -14.74
C ALA A 459 -24.75 -3.10 -13.44
N GLY A 460 -24.35 -2.31 -12.44
CA GLY A 460 -25.05 -2.19 -11.16
C GLY A 460 -24.86 -3.38 -10.21
N VAL A 461 -23.87 -4.24 -10.48
CA VAL A 461 -23.40 -5.28 -9.55
C VAL A 461 -22.44 -4.62 -8.57
N THR A 462 -22.95 -4.37 -7.36
CA THR A 462 -22.21 -3.64 -6.30
C THR A 462 -22.11 -4.42 -5.01
N ASP A 463 -22.82 -5.55 -4.90
CA ASP A 463 -22.78 -6.43 -3.74
C ASP A 463 -21.42 -7.16 -3.68
N SER A 464 -20.75 -7.11 -2.52
CA SER A 464 -19.41 -7.66 -2.33
C SER A 464 -19.34 -9.17 -2.53
N ASP A 465 -20.42 -9.91 -2.21
CA ASP A 465 -20.48 -11.35 -2.43
C ASP A 465 -20.58 -11.68 -3.93
N GLN A 466 -21.39 -10.91 -4.66
CA GLN A 466 -21.51 -11.06 -6.12
C GLN A 466 -20.19 -10.69 -6.82
N LEU A 467 -19.59 -9.56 -6.46
CA LEU A 467 -18.32 -9.10 -7.03
C LEU A 467 -17.18 -10.10 -6.78
N ALA A 468 -17.04 -10.57 -5.54
CA ALA A 468 -16.01 -11.54 -5.20
C ALA A 468 -16.15 -12.85 -5.99
N TYR A 469 -17.38 -13.33 -6.19
CA TYR A 469 -17.62 -14.53 -6.98
C TYR A 469 -17.36 -14.34 -8.48
N ILE A 470 -17.70 -13.19 -9.03
CA ILE A 470 -17.43 -12.85 -10.44
C ILE A 470 -15.92 -12.81 -10.70
N ILE A 471 -15.15 -12.20 -9.79
CA ILE A 471 -13.68 -12.16 -9.90
C ILE A 471 -13.08 -13.56 -9.75
N ALA A 472 -13.56 -14.36 -8.80
CA ALA A 472 -13.11 -15.74 -8.62
C ALA A 472 -13.42 -16.63 -9.84
N THR A 473 -14.55 -16.37 -10.51
CA THR A 473 -14.90 -17.02 -11.77
C THR A 473 -13.89 -16.67 -12.84
N ALA A 474 -13.58 -15.38 -13.03
CA ALA A 474 -12.58 -14.95 -13.99
C ALA A 474 -11.21 -15.55 -13.71
N GLN A 475 -10.77 -15.55 -12.45
CA GLN A 475 -9.52 -16.17 -12.02
C GLN A 475 -9.42 -17.64 -12.42
N HIS A 476 -10.52 -18.39 -12.28
CA HIS A 476 -10.57 -19.80 -12.65
C HIS A 476 -10.55 -20.02 -14.16
N GLU A 477 -11.40 -19.29 -14.90
CA GLU A 477 -11.57 -19.48 -16.35
C GLU A 477 -10.37 -18.98 -17.17
N THR A 478 -9.52 -18.13 -16.59
CA THR A 478 -8.38 -17.51 -17.29
C THR A 478 -7.02 -18.04 -16.86
N ASP A 479 -6.97 -19.17 -16.15
CA ASP A 479 -5.75 -19.73 -15.56
C ASP A 479 -4.99 -18.66 -14.75
N HIS A 480 -5.59 -18.21 -13.66
CA HIS A 480 -5.00 -17.19 -12.78
C HIS A 480 -4.79 -15.84 -13.50
N PHE A 481 -5.73 -15.43 -14.37
CA PHE A 481 -5.67 -14.20 -15.18
C PHE A 481 -4.50 -14.15 -16.19
N ARG A 482 -4.05 -15.31 -16.68
CA ARG A 482 -2.93 -15.39 -17.64
C ARG A 482 -3.39 -15.44 -19.09
N THR A 483 -4.63 -15.88 -19.35
CA THR A 483 -5.10 -16.08 -20.72
C THR A 483 -6.55 -15.64 -20.95
N MET A 484 -6.82 -15.12 -22.15
CA MET A 484 -8.17 -14.84 -22.68
C MET A 484 -8.63 -15.91 -23.69
N ARG A 485 -7.82 -16.95 -23.90
CA ARG A 485 -8.10 -18.06 -24.81
C ARG A 485 -7.81 -19.39 -24.15
N GLU A 486 -8.66 -20.36 -24.41
CA GLU A 486 -8.47 -21.70 -23.90
C GLU A 486 -7.19 -22.35 -24.46
N TYR A 487 -6.42 -23.01 -23.61
CA TYR A 487 -5.23 -23.74 -24.05
C TYR A 487 -5.58 -24.89 -24.98
N GLY A 488 -4.83 -25.01 -26.08
CA GLY A 488 -5.03 -26.06 -27.07
C GLY A 488 -6.16 -25.81 -28.07
N ASP A 489 -6.88 -24.68 -27.94
CA ASP A 489 -7.92 -24.21 -28.87
C ASP A 489 -8.88 -25.33 -29.37
N PRO A 490 -9.56 -26.05 -28.45
CA PRO A 490 -10.49 -27.10 -28.83
C PRO A 490 -11.66 -26.52 -29.63
N MET A 491 -12.02 -27.18 -30.73
CA MET A 491 -13.14 -26.78 -31.58
C MET A 491 -14.44 -27.37 -31.02
N TYR A 492 -15.24 -26.57 -30.28
CA TYR A 492 -16.53 -27.03 -29.76
C TYR A 492 -17.64 -27.03 -30.82
N ASP A 493 -17.64 -26.02 -31.69
CA ASP A 493 -18.48 -25.89 -32.88
C ASP A 493 -17.81 -24.96 -33.92
N GLU A 494 -18.56 -24.52 -34.94
CA GLU A 494 -18.05 -23.63 -35.99
C GLU A 494 -17.57 -22.24 -35.47
N CYS A 495 -17.87 -21.91 -34.21
CA CYS A 495 -17.44 -20.70 -33.52
C CYS A 495 -16.22 -20.88 -32.62
N GLY A 496 -15.56 -22.04 -32.66
CA GLY A 496 -14.24 -22.29 -32.08
C GLY A 496 -14.22 -22.58 -30.58
N SER A 497 -13.11 -22.22 -29.94
CA SER A 497 -12.78 -22.48 -28.53
C SER A 497 -13.36 -21.43 -27.56
N GLY A 498 -13.17 -21.64 -26.26
CA GLY A 498 -13.51 -20.64 -25.23
C GLY A 498 -12.71 -19.33 -25.38
N GLU A 499 -13.41 -18.20 -25.20
CA GLU A 499 -12.81 -16.86 -25.29
C GLU A 499 -13.28 -15.91 -24.17
N GLY A 500 -12.37 -15.03 -23.74
CA GLY A 500 -12.62 -13.98 -22.76
C GLY A 500 -12.59 -14.44 -21.30
N MET A 501 -12.91 -13.52 -20.39
CA MET A 501 -12.78 -13.72 -18.94
C MET A 501 -13.73 -14.77 -18.35
N VAL A 502 -14.72 -15.23 -19.12
CA VAL A 502 -15.66 -16.29 -18.71
C VAL A 502 -15.62 -17.50 -19.65
N GLN A 503 -14.62 -17.54 -20.55
CA GLN A 503 -14.43 -18.61 -21.55
C GLN A 503 -15.73 -18.95 -22.30
N VAL A 504 -16.31 -17.96 -22.98
CA VAL A 504 -17.59 -18.14 -23.70
C VAL A 504 -17.39 -19.17 -24.80
N THR A 505 -18.15 -20.27 -24.73
CA THR A 505 -18.16 -21.36 -25.73
C THR A 505 -19.51 -21.44 -26.43
N TRP A 506 -19.55 -22.07 -27.61
CA TRP A 506 -20.72 -22.24 -28.49
C TRP A 506 -21.18 -20.98 -29.24
N CYS A 507 -21.52 -21.13 -30.52
CA CYS A 507 -22.02 -20.05 -31.39
C CYS A 507 -23.19 -19.29 -30.76
N GLY A 508 -24.17 -20.00 -30.21
CA GLY A 508 -25.36 -19.39 -29.62
C GLY A 508 -25.04 -18.45 -28.45
N ASN A 509 -24.04 -18.77 -27.63
CA ASN A 509 -23.63 -17.90 -26.52
C ASN A 509 -22.79 -16.73 -27.03
N LYS A 510 -21.87 -16.97 -27.97
CA LYS A 510 -21.04 -15.90 -28.55
C LYS A 510 -21.92 -14.88 -29.29
N GLU A 511 -22.83 -15.32 -30.16
CA GLU A 511 -23.79 -14.45 -30.83
C GLU A 511 -24.70 -13.69 -29.84
N ARG A 512 -25.13 -14.36 -28.77
CA ARG A 512 -25.90 -13.71 -27.70
C ARG A 512 -25.10 -12.58 -27.06
N VAL A 513 -23.84 -12.82 -26.66
CA VAL A 513 -22.99 -11.77 -26.06
C VAL A 513 -22.90 -10.55 -26.98
N PHE A 514 -22.63 -10.75 -28.27
CA PHE A 514 -22.51 -9.64 -29.22
C PHE A 514 -23.83 -8.87 -29.37
N ARG A 515 -24.97 -9.58 -29.42
CA ARG A 515 -26.29 -8.95 -29.47
C ARG A 515 -26.59 -8.14 -28.21
N GLU A 516 -26.39 -8.70 -27.02
CA GLU A 516 -26.72 -8.03 -25.75
C GLU A 516 -25.77 -6.86 -25.42
N LEU A 517 -24.53 -6.91 -25.95
CA LEU A 517 -23.57 -5.79 -25.89
C LEU A 517 -23.76 -4.76 -27.03
N GLY A 518 -24.68 -5.00 -27.97
CA GLY A 518 -24.92 -4.09 -29.10
C GLY A 518 -23.78 -4.03 -30.12
N LEU A 519 -22.97 -5.09 -30.20
CA LEU A 519 -21.84 -5.19 -31.12
C LEU A 519 -22.28 -5.76 -32.49
N PRO A 520 -21.60 -5.41 -33.59
CA PRO A 520 -21.77 -6.10 -34.86
C PRO A 520 -21.57 -7.61 -34.71
N ALA A 521 -22.28 -8.42 -35.51
CA ALA A 521 -22.28 -9.88 -35.42
C ALA A 521 -20.88 -10.49 -35.19
N TYR A 522 -20.87 -11.58 -34.41
CA TYR A 522 -19.65 -12.27 -34.02
C TYR A 522 -18.89 -12.82 -35.25
N GLY A 523 -17.56 -12.70 -35.24
CA GLY A 523 -16.68 -12.91 -36.40
C GLY A 523 -16.48 -14.35 -36.88
N GLY A 524 -17.25 -15.33 -36.40
CA GLY A 524 -17.14 -16.74 -36.80
C GLY A 524 -16.22 -17.53 -35.87
N MET A 525 -15.10 -18.08 -36.35
CA MET A 525 -14.32 -19.04 -35.55
C MET A 525 -13.61 -18.44 -34.31
N SER A 526 -13.26 -17.16 -34.34
CA SER A 526 -12.68 -16.41 -33.21
C SER A 526 -12.88 -14.92 -33.46
N ASP A 527 -13.14 -14.14 -32.41
CA ASP A 527 -13.27 -12.69 -32.54
C ASP A 527 -12.46 -11.97 -31.45
N ARG A 528 -11.48 -11.17 -31.89
CA ARG A 528 -10.59 -10.42 -31.00
C ARG A 528 -11.34 -9.53 -30.02
N ARG A 529 -12.57 -9.10 -30.33
CA ARG A 529 -13.40 -8.30 -29.42
C ARG A 529 -13.66 -9.02 -28.10
N LEU A 530 -13.87 -10.34 -28.07
CA LEU A 530 -14.01 -11.08 -26.80
C LEU A 530 -12.70 -11.24 -26.01
N GLN A 531 -11.57 -10.89 -26.61
CA GLN A 531 -10.24 -10.92 -25.98
C GLN A 531 -9.80 -9.53 -25.51
N GLN A 532 -10.58 -8.49 -25.79
CA GLN A 532 -10.35 -7.13 -25.27
C GLN A 532 -10.92 -7.04 -23.85
N SER A 533 -10.11 -6.55 -22.90
CA SER A 533 -10.45 -6.60 -21.47
C SER A 533 -11.77 -5.90 -21.12
N ASP A 534 -12.13 -4.82 -21.82
CA ASP A 534 -13.37 -4.08 -21.62
C ASP A 534 -14.61 -4.86 -22.08
N ILE A 535 -14.57 -5.46 -23.27
CA ILE A 535 -15.67 -6.27 -23.81
C ILE A 535 -15.77 -7.60 -23.06
N ALA A 536 -14.65 -8.24 -22.75
CA ALA A 536 -14.60 -9.48 -21.99
C ALA A 536 -15.16 -9.30 -20.57
N ALA A 537 -14.82 -8.18 -19.91
CA ALA A 537 -15.37 -7.83 -18.59
C ALA A 537 -16.87 -7.53 -18.65
N GLN A 538 -17.35 -6.84 -19.69
CA GLN A 538 -18.79 -6.64 -19.89
C GLN A 538 -19.54 -7.95 -20.13
N ALA A 539 -18.98 -8.85 -20.94
CA ALA A 539 -19.53 -10.18 -21.18
C ALA A 539 -19.61 -11.00 -19.87
N LEU A 540 -18.58 -10.94 -19.03
CA LEU A 540 -18.57 -11.56 -17.70
C LEU A 540 -19.63 -10.93 -16.78
N CYS A 541 -19.52 -9.64 -16.49
CA CYS A 541 -20.32 -8.95 -15.48
C CYS A 541 -21.81 -8.83 -15.85
N ARG A 542 -22.14 -8.42 -17.08
CA ARG A 542 -23.54 -8.36 -17.53
C ARG A 542 -24.10 -9.76 -17.75
N GLY A 543 -23.31 -10.68 -18.29
CA GLY A 543 -23.73 -12.04 -18.52
C GLY A 543 -24.07 -12.81 -17.25
N MET A 544 -23.28 -12.66 -16.19
CA MET A 544 -23.61 -13.24 -14.88
C MET A 544 -24.76 -12.50 -14.19
N LYS A 545 -24.84 -11.16 -14.30
CA LYS A 545 -25.95 -10.39 -13.75
C LYS A 545 -27.31 -10.80 -14.34
N GLU A 546 -27.37 -10.94 -15.67
CA GLU A 546 -28.61 -11.13 -16.42
C GLU A 546 -28.91 -12.61 -16.73
N GLY A 547 -27.97 -13.52 -16.47
CA GLY A 547 -28.13 -14.95 -16.74
C GLY A 547 -28.04 -15.29 -18.22
N TRP A 548 -26.91 -14.99 -18.86
CA TRP A 548 -26.72 -15.27 -20.28
C TRP A 548 -26.26 -16.69 -20.59
N TYR A 549 -25.54 -17.30 -19.64
CA TYR A 549 -24.85 -18.56 -19.80
C TYR A 549 -25.57 -19.70 -19.05
N GLY A 550 -25.15 -20.94 -19.30
CA GLY A 550 -25.61 -22.12 -18.56
C GLY A 550 -27.14 -22.23 -18.49
N GLN A 551 -27.69 -22.27 -17.27
CA GLN A 551 -29.14 -22.38 -17.03
C GLN A 551 -29.93 -21.07 -17.22
N GLY A 552 -29.28 -19.97 -17.61
CA GLY A 552 -29.96 -18.70 -17.86
C GLY A 552 -30.45 -17.98 -16.60
N ARG A 553 -29.78 -18.18 -15.46
CA ARG A 553 -30.17 -17.61 -14.16
C ARG A 553 -29.30 -16.41 -13.78
N PRO A 554 -29.89 -15.29 -13.32
CA PRO A 554 -29.16 -14.15 -12.74
C PRO A 554 -28.35 -14.51 -11.48
N ILE A 555 -27.15 -13.94 -11.31
CA ILE A 555 -26.33 -14.14 -10.10
C ILE A 555 -27.07 -13.78 -8.80
N ALA A 556 -27.97 -12.80 -8.84
CA ALA A 556 -28.81 -12.40 -7.70
C ALA A 556 -29.73 -13.53 -7.18
N GLU A 557 -30.09 -14.51 -8.02
CA GLU A 557 -30.86 -15.68 -7.60
C GLU A 557 -30.06 -16.68 -6.77
N CYS A 558 -28.73 -16.63 -6.84
CA CYS A 558 -27.83 -17.51 -6.10
C CYS A 558 -27.11 -16.76 -4.97
N ILE A 559 -26.72 -15.52 -5.20
CA ILE A 559 -25.94 -14.68 -4.28
C ILE A 559 -26.59 -13.32 -4.16
N GLY A 560 -27.02 -12.92 -2.95
CA GLY A 560 -27.61 -11.60 -2.70
C GLY A 560 -28.49 -11.56 -1.45
N GLY A 561 -28.59 -10.39 -0.82
CA GLY A 561 -29.39 -10.21 0.40
C GLY A 561 -28.87 -11.02 1.60
N GLY A 562 -27.55 -11.23 1.67
CA GLY A 562 -26.88 -12.06 2.69
C GLY A 562 -26.90 -13.56 2.41
N ARG A 563 -27.52 -14.01 1.31
CA ARG A 563 -27.48 -15.41 0.85
C ARG A 563 -26.31 -15.62 -0.10
N VAL A 564 -25.59 -16.72 0.08
CA VAL A 564 -24.49 -17.15 -0.81
C VAL A 564 -24.66 -18.64 -1.13
N ASP A 565 -24.90 -18.96 -2.40
CA ASP A 565 -24.95 -20.34 -2.92
C ASP A 565 -24.00 -20.48 -4.12
N TYR A 566 -22.74 -20.86 -3.84
CA TYR A 566 -21.71 -21.02 -4.86
C TYR A 566 -21.98 -22.17 -5.83
N ARG A 567 -22.74 -23.19 -5.39
CA ARG A 567 -23.11 -24.30 -6.27
C ARG A 567 -24.16 -23.86 -7.28
N CYS A 568 -25.15 -23.09 -6.85
CA CYS A 568 -26.09 -22.41 -7.74
C CYS A 568 -25.37 -21.43 -8.68
N ALA A 569 -24.43 -20.64 -8.16
CA ALA A 569 -23.72 -19.65 -8.96
C ALA A 569 -22.83 -20.30 -10.04
N ARG A 570 -22.21 -21.47 -9.75
CA ARG A 570 -21.38 -22.18 -10.74
C ARG A 570 -22.21 -22.67 -11.93
N GLN A 571 -23.46 -23.07 -11.69
CA GLN A 571 -24.42 -23.50 -12.72
C GLN A 571 -24.77 -22.42 -13.75
N GLN A 572 -24.39 -21.17 -13.49
CA GLN A 572 -24.53 -20.08 -14.44
C GLN A 572 -23.47 -20.14 -15.53
N VAL A 573 -22.23 -20.52 -15.19
CA VAL A 573 -21.10 -20.50 -16.13
C VAL A 573 -20.83 -21.90 -16.70
N ASN A 574 -20.81 -22.91 -15.84
CA ASN A 574 -20.61 -24.31 -16.23
C ASN A 574 -21.57 -25.21 -15.40
N GLY A 575 -21.27 -26.50 -15.24
CA GLY A 575 -22.06 -27.41 -14.40
C GLY A 575 -21.91 -27.12 -12.90
N THR A 576 -21.54 -28.14 -12.11
CA THR A 576 -21.18 -27.96 -10.69
C THR A 576 -19.75 -28.43 -10.44
N ASP A 577 -18.87 -28.26 -11.42
CA ASP A 577 -17.44 -28.54 -11.31
C ASP A 577 -16.76 -27.47 -10.46
N ARG A 578 -15.79 -27.87 -9.62
CA ARG A 578 -14.88 -26.95 -8.90
C ARG A 578 -15.56 -25.84 -8.09
N TRP A 579 -16.86 -25.94 -7.82
CA TRP A 579 -17.65 -24.89 -7.17
C TRP A 579 -17.16 -24.59 -5.75
N GLU A 580 -16.59 -25.58 -5.06
CA GLU A 580 -15.96 -25.40 -3.75
C GLU A 580 -14.68 -24.57 -3.83
N GLU A 581 -13.86 -24.81 -4.85
CA GLU A 581 -12.59 -24.10 -5.03
C GLU A 581 -12.80 -22.65 -5.48
N ILE A 582 -13.70 -22.43 -6.43
CA ILE A 582 -14.11 -21.09 -6.88
C ILE A 582 -14.78 -20.35 -5.72
N GLY A 583 -15.62 -21.05 -4.93
CA GLY A 583 -16.22 -20.51 -3.72
C GLY A 583 -15.20 -20.12 -2.65
N ALA A 584 -14.13 -20.91 -2.48
CA ALA A 584 -13.03 -20.58 -1.58
C ALA A 584 -12.25 -19.34 -2.05
N ALA A 585 -11.98 -19.21 -3.36
CA ALA A 585 -11.40 -18.00 -3.93
C ALA A 585 -12.31 -16.77 -3.73
N ALA A 586 -13.62 -16.93 -3.97
CA ALA A 586 -14.61 -15.88 -3.73
C ALA A 586 -14.64 -15.44 -2.25
N ASN A 587 -14.59 -16.37 -1.30
CA ASN A 587 -14.51 -16.03 0.12
C ASN A 587 -13.26 -15.22 0.46
N ARG A 588 -12.10 -15.55 -0.13
CA ARG A 588 -10.85 -14.81 0.08
C ARG A 588 -10.95 -13.38 -0.44
N ILE A 589 -11.44 -13.21 -1.67
CA ILE A 589 -11.64 -11.90 -2.29
C ILE A 589 -12.67 -11.08 -1.50
N LYS A 590 -13.77 -11.71 -1.07
CA LYS A 590 -14.80 -11.08 -0.23
C LYS A 590 -14.19 -10.58 1.08
N ALA A 591 -13.38 -11.39 1.77
CA ALA A 591 -12.75 -10.97 3.01
C ALA A 591 -11.87 -9.72 2.82
N GLY A 592 -11.16 -9.63 1.68
CA GLY A 592 -10.46 -8.42 1.26
C GLY A 592 -11.35 -7.20 1.11
N LEU A 593 -12.43 -7.34 0.34
CA LEU A 593 -13.40 -6.27 0.12
C LEU A 593 -14.04 -5.82 1.45
N VAL A 594 -14.44 -6.76 2.30
CA VAL A 594 -15.05 -6.49 3.61
C VAL A 594 -14.08 -5.77 4.54
N ARG A 595 -12.81 -6.22 4.61
CA ARG A 595 -11.78 -5.55 5.43
C ARG A 595 -11.48 -4.13 4.98
N SER A 596 -11.57 -3.88 3.67
CA SER A 596 -11.42 -2.51 3.15
C SER A 596 -12.59 -1.59 3.49
N GLY A 597 -13.75 -2.13 3.92
CA GLY A 597 -14.93 -1.34 4.24
C GLY A 597 -15.03 -0.97 5.73
N GLY A 598 -14.92 0.33 6.02
CA GLY A 598 -15.08 0.88 7.37
C GLY A 598 -16.54 1.00 7.83
N SER A 599 -16.74 1.07 9.15
CA SER A 599 -18.03 1.42 9.75
C SER A 599 -18.28 2.94 9.60
N GLY A 600 -18.70 3.37 8.41
CA GLY A 600 -19.40 4.65 8.22
C GLY A 600 -18.60 5.95 8.37
N SER A 601 -17.27 5.99 8.35
CA SER A 601 -16.54 7.28 8.32
C SER A 601 -15.17 7.33 7.61
N ASP A 602 -14.66 6.24 7.04
CA ASP A 602 -13.36 6.27 6.33
C ASP A 602 -13.51 6.62 4.84
N ILE A 603 -13.07 7.84 4.49
CA ILE A 603 -13.17 8.43 3.15
C ILE A 603 -12.00 7.95 2.27
N GLY A 604 -11.96 6.64 1.94
CA GLY A 604 -10.90 6.11 1.07
C GLY A 604 -11.26 4.90 0.21
N SER A 605 -11.92 3.89 0.79
CA SER A 605 -11.98 2.56 0.15
C SER A 605 -13.15 2.32 -0.81
N GLY A 606 -14.20 3.15 -0.76
CA GLY A 606 -15.41 2.95 -1.57
C GLY A 606 -16.25 1.73 -1.20
N VAL A 607 -15.93 1.00 -0.12
CA VAL A 607 -16.69 -0.16 0.34
C VAL A 607 -17.45 0.20 1.62
N ILE A 608 -18.77 0.00 1.61
CA ILE A 608 -19.66 0.28 2.74
C ILE A 608 -20.17 -1.04 3.29
N CYS A 609 -19.74 -1.40 4.50
CA CYS A 609 -20.10 -2.67 5.13
C CYS A 609 -21.24 -2.49 6.13
N SER A 610 -22.17 -3.44 6.14
CA SER A 610 -23.21 -3.52 7.15
C SER A 610 -23.23 -4.90 7.80
N THR A 611 -23.38 -4.96 9.12
CA THR A 611 -23.55 -6.20 9.86
C THR A 611 -24.91 -6.80 9.55
N ALA A 612 -24.95 -7.93 8.84
CA ALA A 612 -26.12 -8.78 8.85
C ALA A 612 -26.19 -9.46 10.22
N ALA A 613 -27.19 -9.10 11.04
CA ALA A 613 -27.54 -9.96 12.16
C ALA A 613 -28.06 -11.30 11.60
N PRO A 614 -27.67 -12.46 12.18
CA PRO A 614 -28.25 -13.73 11.77
C PRO A 614 -29.75 -13.70 12.02
N GLY A 615 -30.52 -14.21 11.07
CA GLY A 615 -31.98 -14.21 11.14
C GLY A 615 -32.50 -14.80 12.46
N GLY A 616 -33.36 -14.03 13.14
CA GLY A 616 -34.05 -14.50 14.33
C GLY A 616 -34.83 -13.42 15.08
N GLY A 617 -36.06 -13.14 14.64
CA GLY A 617 -37.17 -12.78 15.54
C GLY A 617 -37.32 -11.35 16.07
N ALA A 618 -38.40 -10.70 15.60
CA ALA A 618 -39.28 -9.76 16.32
C ALA A 618 -38.76 -8.37 16.75
N GLY A 619 -39.21 -7.35 15.99
CA GLY A 619 -39.80 -6.11 16.49
C GLY A 619 -39.10 -5.35 17.61
N GLY A 620 -38.21 -4.43 17.25
CA GLY A 620 -37.78 -3.34 18.12
C GLY A 620 -37.80 -2.00 17.36
N SER A 621 -38.65 -1.09 17.80
CA SER A 621 -38.72 0.30 17.32
C SER A 621 -37.45 1.08 17.67
N VAL A 622 -36.92 1.88 16.75
CA VAL A 622 -35.95 2.93 17.13
C VAL A 622 -36.70 4.06 17.82
N PRO A 623 -36.19 4.62 18.93
CA PRO A 623 -36.84 5.74 19.60
C PRO A 623 -37.11 6.86 18.59
N ALA A 624 -38.36 7.29 18.52
CA ALA A 624 -38.86 8.16 17.46
C ALA A 624 -38.11 9.53 17.37
N GLY A 625 -37.40 9.94 18.43
CA GLY A 625 -36.54 11.14 18.42
C GLY A 625 -35.18 10.93 17.74
N GLU A 626 -34.63 9.72 17.73
CA GLU A 626 -33.31 9.42 17.17
C GLU A 626 -33.35 9.38 15.63
N ALA A 627 -34.40 8.79 15.05
CA ALA A 627 -34.61 8.80 13.60
C ALA A 627 -34.76 10.23 13.07
N ASN A 628 -35.55 11.05 13.76
CA ASN A 628 -35.76 12.46 13.42
C ASN A 628 -34.46 13.28 13.47
N GLN A 629 -33.62 13.06 14.49
CA GLN A 629 -32.31 13.70 14.59
C GLN A 629 -31.40 13.32 13.41
N ARG A 630 -31.33 12.03 13.06
CA ARG A 630 -30.53 11.54 11.93
C ARG A 630 -31.00 12.11 10.59
N ILE A 631 -32.32 12.20 10.39
CA ILE A 631 -32.91 12.82 9.20
C ILE A 631 -32.53 14.31 9.13
N MET A 632 -32.61 15.03 10.25
CA MET A 632 -32.26 16.45 10.27
C MET A 632 -30.77 16.71 10.04
N GLN A 633 -29.89 15.89 10.61
CA GLN A 633 -28.46 15.91 10.32
C GLN A 633 -28.19 15.64 8.83
N SER A 634 -28.91 14.68 8.24
CA SER A 634 -28.82 14.36 6.82
C SER A 634 -29.25 15.53 5.93
N VAL A 635 -30.38 16.20 6.24
CA VAL A 635 -30.81 17.39 5.50
C VAL A 635 -29.80 18.54 5.63
N GLN A 636 -29.21 18.74 6.81
CA GLN A 636 -28.19 19.76 7.02
C GLN A 636 -26.89 19.47 6.26
N HIS A 637 -26.44 18.21 6.28
CA HIS A 637 -25.24 17.77 5.59
C HIS A 637 -25.38 17.82 4.07
N MET A 638 -26.51 17.35 3.55
CA MET A 638 -26.78 17.32 2.11
C MET A 638 -27.15 18.71 1.55
N GLY A 639 -27.62 19.63 2.40
CA GLY A 639 -27.99 20.98 2.00
C GLY A 639 -29.00 21.00 0.84
N SER A 640 -28.68 21.74 -0.22
CA SER A 640 -29.42 21.68 -1.49
C SER A 640 -28.68 20.73 -2.43
N PHE A 641 -29.39 19.77 -3.02
CA PHE A 641 -28.78 18.82 -3.96
C PHE A 641 -29.63 18.64 -5.22
N SER A 642 -28.96 18.36 -6.34
CA SER A 642 -29.62 18.08 -7.61
C SER A 642 -30.43 16.79 -7.54
N SER A 643 -31.67 16.84 -8.01
CA SER A 643 -32.51 15.66 -8.25
C SER A 643 -32.60 15.28 -9.72
N ALA A 644 -31.77 15.89 -10.59
CA ALA A 644 -31.76 15.61 -12.03
C ALA A 644 -31.43 14.16 -12.39
N SER A 645 -30.76 13.40 -11.50
CA SER A 645 -30.54 11.96 -11.65
C SER A 645 -31.74 11.10 -11.21
N GLY A 646 -32.78 11.72 -10.66
CA GLY A 646 -34.01 11.07 -10.23
C GLY A 646 -35.02 10.89 -11.38
N PRO A 647 -36.17 10.23 -11.11
CA PRO A 647 -37.20 9.95 -12.11
C PRO A 647 -37.58 11.17 -12.96
N ARG A 648 -37.66 10.97 -14.28
CA ARG A 648 -37.93 12.01 -15.29
C ARG A 648 -37.03 13.24 -15.16
N SER A 649 -35.73 13.01 -14.97
CA SER A 649 -34.72 14.06 -14.80
C SER A 649 -35.05 15.03 -13.66
N GLY A 650 -35.54 14.51 -12.54
CA GLY A 650 -35.90 15.30 -11.35
C GLY A 650 -37.32 15.84 -11.31
N ARG A 651 -38.07 15.73 -12.41
CA ARG A 651 -39.45 16.26 -12.51
C ARG A 651 -40.48 15.44 -11.73
N GLU A 652 -40.16 14.19 -11.40
CA GLU A 652 -41.01 13.31 -10.56
C GLU A 652 -40.19 12.68 -9.42
N ALA A 653 -39.24 13.43 -8.88
CA ALA A 653 -38.26 12.91 -7.93
C ALA A 653 -38.55 13.25 -6.46
N CYS A 654 -39.76 13.65 -6.10
CA CYS A 654 -40.07 14.06 -4.71
C CYS A 654 -39.89 12.90 -3.70
N ALA A 655 -40.44 11.72 -3.98
CA ALA A 655 -40.22 10.52 -3.16
C ALA A 655 -38.78 10.02 -3.22
N TRP A 656 -38.18 10.03 -4.41
CA TRP A 656 -36.78 9.66 -4.61
C TRP A 656 -35.82 10.55 -3.78
N ALA A 657 -36.06 11.86 -3.75
CA ALA A 657 -35.21 12.81 -3.04
C ALA A 657 -35.35 12.66 -1.53
N VAL A 658 -36.56 12.46 -1.02
CA VAL A 658 -36.79 12.16 0.39
C VAL A 658 -36.12 10.83 0.77
N ASN A 659 -36.27 9.78 -0.04
CA ASN A 659 -35.60 8.51 0.21
C ASN A 659 -34.06 8.60 0.11
N ARG A 660 -33.52 9.51 -0.68
CA ARG A 660 -32.08 9.78 -0.72
C ARG A 660 -31.58 10.44 0.58
N VAL A 661 -32.35 11.36 1.15
CA VAL A 661 -32.08 11.93 2.48
C VAL A 661 -32.17 10.86 3.57
N LEU A 662 -33.17 9.97 3.49
CA LEU A 662 -33.31 8.85 4.42
C LEU A 662 -32.13 7.88 4.33
N SER A 663 -31.71 7.51 3.11
CA SER A 663 -30.53 6.67 2.90
C SER A 663 -29.27 7.29 3.49
N ASN A 664 -29.06 8.60 3.30
CA ASN A 664 -27.94 9.32 3.90
C ASN A 664 -28.04 9.42 5.44
N ALA A 665 -29.25 9.35 6.00
CA ALA A 665 -29.47 9.24 7.44
C ALA A 665 -29.26 7.79 7.98
N GLY A 666 -28.98 6.82 7.11
CA GLY A 666 -28.92 5.40 7.44
C GLY A 666 -30.27 4.78 7.75
N ILE A 667 -31.34 5.32 7.16
CA ILE A 667 -32.72 4.83 7.22
C ILE A 667 -33.04 4.17 5.87
N ARG A 668 -33.58 2.96 5.89
CA ARG A 668 -33.92 2.22 4.66
C ARG A 668 -34.97 3.00 3.88
N PRO A 669 -34.84 3.08 2.54
CA PRO A 669 -35.87 3.69 1.71
C PRO A 669 -37.27 3.16 2.04
N LEU A 670 -38.23 4.07 2.03
CA LEU A 670 -39.64 3.79 2.24
C LEU A 670 -40.31 3.41 0.91
N GLY A 671 -41.26 2.49 0.99
CA GLY A 671 -42.03 2.04 -0.16
C GLY A 671 -41.36 0.94 -0.98
N ASN A 672 -42.15 -0.03 -1.43
CA ASN A 672 -41.71 -1.04 -2.41
C ASN A 672 -41.33 -0.40 -3.74
N ASN A 673 -41.91 0.77 -4.06
CA ASN A 673 -41.42 1.68 -5.08
C ASN A 673 -40.97 2.98 -4.42
N PRO A 674 -39.65 3.16 -4.18
CA PRO A 674 -39.12 4.32 -3.45
C PRO A 674 -39.23 5.64 -4.22
N ASN A 675 -39.67 5.59 -5.48
CA ASN A 675 -39.85 6.75 -6.34
C ASN A 675 -41.31 7.22 -6.38
N TYR A 676 -42.22 6.55 -5.68
CA TYR A 676 -43.66 6.79 -5.78
C TYR A 676 -44.28 7.09 -4.40
N VAL A 677 -44.80 8.31 -4.24
CA VAL A 677 -45.30 8.83 -2.95
C VAL A 677 -46.38 7.93 -2.31
N PRO A 678 -47.39 7.40 -3.04
CA PRO A 678 -48.34 6.45 -2.45
C PRO A 678 -47.69 5.16 -1.94
N SER A 679 -46.61 4.70 -2.56
CA SER A 679 -45.87 3.53 -2.08
C SER A 679 -45.10 3.85 -0.79
N VAL A 680 -44.49 5.05 -0.72
CA VAL A 680 -43.85 5.57 0.49
C VAL A 680 -44.86 5.68 1.64
N GLU A 681 -46.03 6.29 1.39
CA GLU A 681 -47.09 6.41 2.39
C GLU A 681 -47.62 5.07 2.87
N SER A 682 -47.85 4.13 1.95
CA SER A 682 -48.30 2.79 2.30
C SER A 682 -47.30 2.08 3.21
N SER A 683 -45.98 2.26 2.96
CA SER A 683 -44.95 1.71 3.83
C SER A 683 -44.96 2.31 5.23
N LEU A 684 -45.18 3.62 5.34
CA LEU A 684 -45.31 4.32 6.62
C LEU A 684 -46.51 3.81 7.42
N GLN A 685 -47.67 3.68 6.78
CA GLN A 685 -48.89 3.16 7.41
C GLN A 685 -48.76 1.69 7.84
N ASN A 686 -47.95 0.90 7.13
CA ASN A 686 -47.72 -0.52 7.41
C ASN A 686 -46.55 -0.76 8.38
N GLY A 687 -46.36 0.12 9.36
CA GLY A 687 -45.48 -0.08 10.51
C GLY A 687 -44.10 0.57 10.43
N ARG A 688 -43.71 1.16 9.28
CA ARG A 688 -42.46 1.93 9.18
C ARG A 688 -42.58 3.33 9.77
N GLY A 689 -43.80 3.83 9.96
CA GLY A 689 -44.05 5.11 10.62
C GLY A 689 -45.32 5.15 11.46
N GLN A 690 -45.40 6.16 12.31
CA GLN A 690 -46.56 6.50 13.10
C GLN A 690 -47.11 7.84 12.61
N GLN A 691 -48.39 7.89 12.27
CA GLN A 691 -49.03 9.15 11.90
C GLN A 691 -49.16 10.06 13.14
N VAL A 692 -48.77 11.33 13.01
CA VAL A 692 -48.83 12.35 14.06
C VAL A 692 -49.65 13.56 13.62
N GLY A 693 -50.25 14.27 14.58
CA GLY A 693 -50.92 15.54 14.30
C GLY A 693 -49.92 16.66 14.05
N GLN A 694 -50.30 17.69 13.28
CA GLN A 694 -49.39 18.82 12.95
C GLN A 694 -48.78 19.47 14.21
N GLY A 695 -49.59 19.71 15.26
CA GLY A 695 -49.11 20.28 16.52
C GLY A 695 -48.15 19.37 17.32
N GLN A 696 -48.06 18.08 16.95
CA GLN A 696 -47.15 17.08 17.54
C GLN A 696 -45.99 16.71 16.61
N ALA A 697 -45.97 17.26 15.39
CA ALA A 697 -44.92 17.02 14.42
C ALA A 697 -43.60 17.65 14.90
N GLN A 698 -42.51 16.94 14.66
CA GLN A 698 -41.16 17.33 15.01
C GLN A 698 -40.31 17.45 13.75
N ALA A 699 -39.21 18.21 13.85
CA ALA A 699 -38.22 18.24 12.79
C ALA A 699 -37.75 16.81 12.45
N GLY A 700 -37.68 16.46 11.16
CA GLY A 700 -37.38 15.12 10.66
C GLY A 700 -38.61 14.25 10.35
N ASP A 701 -39.82 14.64 10.76
CA ASP A 701 -41.04 13.92 10.36
C ASP A 701 -41.28 14.06 8.84
N ILE A 702 -41.88 13.04 8.23
CA ILE A 702 -42.21 13.00 6.81
C ILE A 702 -43.57 13.62 6.57
N VAL A 703 -43.65 14.54 5.60
CA VAL A 703 -44.88 15.28 5.26
C VAL A 703 -45.37 14.84 3.90
N ILE A 704 -46.61 14.35 3.81
CA ILE A 704 -47.22 13.88 2.56
C ILE A 704 -48.42 14.75 2.22
N ALA A 705 -48.40 15.32 1.01
CA ALA A 705 -49.47 16.16 0.49
C ALA A 705 -50.79 15.39 0.42
N LYS A 706 -51.90 16.12 0.55
CA LYS A 706 -53.27 15.59 0.62
C LYS A 706 -53.57 14.56 -0.47
N ASP A 707 -53.20 14.91 -1.70
CA ASP A 707 -53.42 14.15 -2.94
C ASP A 707 -52.33 13.10 -3.24
N GLN A 708 -51.38 12.89 -2.31
CA GLN A 708 -50.22 12.02 -2.46
C GLN A 708 -49.32 12.35 -3.66
N ARG A 709 -49.41 13.56 -4.24
CA ARG A 709 -48.55 13.93 -5.38
C ARG A 709 -47.19 14.45 -4.95
N HIS A 710 -47.04 14.82 -3.68
CA HIS A 710 -45.82 15.43 -3.16
C HIS A 710 -45.49 15.01 -1.73
N ILE A 711 -44.19 15.08 -1.42
CA ILE A 711 -43.62 14.66 -0.15
C ILE A 711 -42.44 15.55 0.22
N GLY A 712 -42.26 15.81 1.51
CA GLY A 712 -41.17 16.60 2.05
C GLY A 712 -40.80 16.19 3.46
N ILE A 713 -39.81 16.90 4.01
CA ILE A 713 -39.29 16.68 5.37
C ILE A 713 -39.59 17.91 6.21
N CYS A 714 -40.15 17.65 7.39
CA CYS A 714 -40.45 18.66 8.39
C CYS A 714 -39.16 19.28 8.93
N MET A 715 -39.02 20.60 8.88
CA MET A 715 -37.78 21.29 9.27
C MET A 715 -37.80 21.82 10.70
N ASN A 716 -38.98 21.89 11.32
CA ASN A 716 -39.17 22.43 12.66
C ASN A 716 -40.35 21.78 13.38
N ASN A 717 -40.40 21.95 14.71
CA ASN A 717 -41.54 21.49 15.51
C ASN A 717 -42.82 22.23 15.11
N GLY A 718 -43.94 21.52 15.04
CA GLY A 718 -45.20 22.04 14.51
C GLY A 718 -45.28 22.07 12.97
N CYS A 719 -44.21 21.69 12.29
CA CYS A 719 -44.12 21.59 10.84
C CYS A 719 -44.60 22.81 10.06
N SER A 720 -44.29 24.00 10.56
CA SER A 720 -44.57 25.24 9.83
C SER A 720 -43.57 25.49 8.70
N GLN A 721 -42.48 24.73 8.64
CA GLN A 721 -41.50 24.72 7.55
C GLN A 721 -41.24 23.29 7.06
N VAL A 722 -41.30 23.09 5.74
CA VAL A 722 -41.06 21.82 5.06
C VAL A 722 -40.04 22.02 3.95
N ARG A 723 -39.03 21.14 3.87
CA ARG A 723 -38.07 21.09 2.76
C ARG A 723 -38.44 19.94 1.83
N SER A 724 -38.52 20.21 0.53
CA SER A 724 -38.89 19.21 -0.48
C SER A 724 -38.22 19.43 -1.84
N ASN A 725 -38.46 18.50 -2.75
CA ASN A 725 -38.00 18.61 -4.13
C ASN A 725 -38.78 19.67 -4.91
N SER A 726 -38.08 20.56 -5.60
CA SER A 726 -38.65 21.40 -6.66
C SER A 726 -38.65 20.60 -7.97
N SER A 727 -39.83 20.14 -8.41
CA SER A 727 -39.94 19.36 -9.65
C SER A 727 -39.61 20.17 -10.91
N SER A 728 -39.88 21.48 -10.93
CA SER A 728 -39.51 22.35 -12.05
C SER A 728 -38.01 22.68 -12.06
N GLY A 729 -37.39 22.77 -10.89
CA GLY A 729 -35.96 23.03 -10.73
C GLY A 729 -35.07 21.79 -10.70
N ALA A 730 -35.65 20.58 -10.66
CA ALA A 730 -34.93 19.32 -10.49
C ALA A 730 -33.89 19.38 -9.35
N THR A 731 -34.28 19.95 -8.19
CA THR A 731 -33.40 20.15 -7.05
C THR A 731 -34.16 20.08 -5.73
N PHE A 732 -33.54 19.50 -4.70
CA PHE A 732 -34.08 19.43 -3.36
C PHE A 732 -33.73 20.70 -2.56
N ASN A 733 -34.50 21.76 -2.78
CA ASN A 733 -34.30 23.04 -2.09
C ASN A 733 -35.59 23.84 -1.85
N TRP A 734 -36.77 23.28 -2.15
CA TRP A 734 -38.01 24.02 -2.01
C TRP A 734 -38.44 24.06 -0.53
N ASN A 735 -38.50 25.27 0.03
CA ASN A 735 -39.03 25.53 1.36
C ASN A 735 -40.48 26.01 1.25
N SER A 736 -41.39 25.35 1.96
CA SER A 736 -42.82 25.67 1.99
C SER A 736 -43.38 25.56 3.41
N ASN A 737 -44.63 25.94 3.62
CA ASN A 737 -45.34 25.63 4.86
C ASN A 737 -45.82 24.16 4.91
N GLY A 738 -46.42 23.74 6.03
CA GLY A 738 -46.92 22.38 6.27
C GLY A 738 -48.04 21.92 5.32
N ASN A 739 -48.56 22.78 4.44
CA ASN A 739 -49.48 22.43 3.36
C ASN A 739 -48.91 22.74 1.97
N PHE A 740 -47.59 22.79 1.85
CA PHE A 740 -46.89 23.08 0.58
C PHE A 740 -47.40 24.36 -0.10
N ASP A 741 -47.67 25.39 0.71
CA ASP A 741 -48.18 26.71 0.31
C ASP A 741 -49.52 26.68 -0.46
N GLY A 742 -50.25 25.56 -0.38
CA GLY A 742 -51.54 25.37 -1.05
C GLY A 742 -51.47 24.82 -2.48
N GLU A 743 -50.26 24.53 -2.99
CA GLU A 743 -50.03 24.06 -4.37
C GLU A 743 -50.78 22.73 -4.68
N TYR A 744 -51.10 21.94 -3.65
CA TYR A 744 -51.74 20.62 -3.76
C TYR A 744 -53.15 20.55 -3.15
N ASP A 745 -53.87 21.67 -3.04
CA ASP A 745 -55.21 21.76 -2.41
C ASP A 745 -56.40 21.36 -3.30
N ARG A 746 -56.13 20.88 -4.52
CA ARG A 746 -57.16 20.69 -5.58
C ARG A 746 -58.21 19.60 -5.28
N TYR A 747 -57.96 18.73 -4.30
CA TYR A 747 -58.85 17.66 -3.89
C TYR A 747 -58.98 17.71 -2.35
N GLY A 748 -60.20 17.85 -1.82
CA GLY A 748 -60.42 18.06 -0.38
C GLY A 748 -59.74 17.01 0.51
N GLY A 749 -59.25 17.43 1.69
CA GLY A 749 -58.51 16.57 2.64
C GLY A 749 -57.53 17.35 3.53
N ALA A 750 -56.74 16.63 4.35
CA ALA A 750 -55.70 17.18 5.24
C ALA A 750 -54.31 16.58 4.96
N THR A 751 -53.25 17.38 5.05
CA THR A 751 -51.86 16.94 4.93
C THR A 751 -51.51 15.99 6.05
N ARG A 752 -50.72 14.95 5.76
CA ARG A 752 -50.42 13.88 6.71
C ARG A 752 -48.94 13.93 7.11
N TYR A 753 -48.68 13.75 8.40
CA TYR A 753 -47.35 13.81 9.00
C TYR A 753 -47.05 12.45 9.60
N TYR A 754 -45.87 11.89 9.31
CA TYR A 754 -45.45 10.58 9.78
C TYR A 754 -44.10 10.66 10.46
N ARG A 755 -44.02 10.09 11.66
CA ARG A 755 -42.77 9.87 12.36
C ARG A 755 -42.22 8.49 12.04
N ILE A 756 -40.93 8.38 11.71
CA ILE A 756 -40.31 7.07 11.44
C ILE A 756 -40.17 6.30 12.75
N THR A 757 -40.69 5.08 12.78
CA THR A 757 -40.66 4.19 13.96
C THR A 757 -39.80 2.94 13.74
N GLN A 758 -39.44 2.65 12.49
CA GLN A 758 -38.56 1.54 12.10
C GLN A 758 -37.60 2.02 11.00
N PRO A 759 -36.29 2.17 11.28
CA PRO A 759 -35.30 2.63 10.31
C PRO A 759 -35.22 1.73 9.08
#